data_AF-A0A970SRN3-F1
#
_entry.id   AF-A0A970SRN3-F1
#
_cell.length_a   1.000
_cell.length_b   1.000
_cell.length_c   1.000
_cell.angle_alpha   90.00
_cell.angle_beta   90.00
_cell.angle_gamma   90.00
#
_symmetry.space_group_name_H-M   'P 1'
#
loop_
_entity.id
_entity.type
_entity.pdbx_description
1 polymer ?
#
loop_
_entity_poly.entity_id
_entity_poly.type
_entity_poly.pdbx_seq_one_letter_code
_entity_poly.pdbx_strand_id
1 'polypeptide(L)'
;MAMTFKASFIRLGFVLAIAMAVSGSSIAQRTYTTNTDFRSGNLQQVQCDSTPDQLQLNLDDCKTLSFLWVPNENGSISKVCTQTSRELGRYWVVPPDLPKLPSSGADNFGWPSRTAVCSDGSCWVANRTAGTVVKIGLLEAGQWIDRNGDGVCQTCKDANGDGVISHDEILPWGQDECVLYEVVLIDGKEAAYYPGDNPGHYDPDDFFGTSPSSLVCDANDDIWVSNSGKKRYLHVSGAKLPAAPSQITFDKVVNVAPHRPYGAVIDKYGALWSAGRDPGDVVRLDLSTLGIERIYLSHMAYGLALDNLDHLYVTGYTQSRMSQINVVTRNIGWTMKDNGLVGSRGAVCTPDNDVWVTNSGQNTVTRYDANQNLKATISVGWEPSGISVDSDGLVWVACYRDEKIQCISPITNTVIKQVNLQYTDGHYAYNNMAGSIRECIATNSGAWTIIYDSHAANTGWEKVTWNDQPGDPDDGEYPGAALTVSVQSSSDSVTFSPEQVISSGDDLELIPVGRYLKVIVRFEREEGAPSPILYDLTITPKQPVIDPDYQSFMLKQAYPGRSCEPNQKFAGFNGRVGSDVIEAVPGVLAIGPGGPMWPNYVTAAAEGKPYSLTNITLSKAVPEPEYVCTAPIGGKSVQQSGRNIRTWWPLMYELPGTKWTLTIYSKLEEAPYTPRQDVWAWQVDADLDSLKGIIKLFHQLPAGSCQVPLISSEVLYNKLLADIEEIKSSLERLGPSDPKIAEMFLDFILLVENNCVTVDCGACGAELGIRNTAENPACCKIQADAEYIAEALGVFIH
;
A
#
# COMPACT_ATOMS: atom_id res chain seq x y z
N MET A 1 -8.31 -67.49 -49.06
CA MET A 1 -7.07 -66.74 -48.80
C MET A 1 -6.61 -66.13 -50.14
N ALA A 2 -7.32 -65.16 -50.72
CA ALA A 2 -7.40 -63.73 -50.36
C ALA A 2 -6.02 -63.05 -50.50
N MET A 3 -5.54 -62.68 -51.69
CA MET A 3 -5.83 -61.48 -52.54
C MET A 3 -5.61 -60.13 -51.86
N THR A 4 -4.64 -59.34 -52.36
CA THR A 4 -4.73 -57.88 -52.68
C THR A 4 -3.37 -57.40 -53.22
N PHE A 5 -3.19 -57.08 -54.51
CA PHE A 5 -3.53 -55.87 -55.29
C PHE A 5 -2.74 -54.59 -54.95
N LYS A 6 -2.04 -54.10 -55.98
CA LYS A 6 -1.39 -52.78 -56.12
C LYS A 6 -2.41 -51.65 -55.92
N ALA A 7 -2.01 -50.56 -55.24
CA ALA A 7 -2.66 -49.25 -55.36
C ALA A 7 -1.66 -48.11 -55.14
N SER A 8 -1.72 -47.12 -56.03
CA SER A 8 -1.01 -45.85 -56.03
C SER A 8 -1.17 -45.07 -54.72
N PHE A 9 -0.09 -44.42 -54.27
CA PHE A 9 -0.19 -43.25 -53.39
C PHE A 9 0.32 -42.00 -54.11
N ILE A 10 -0.64 -41.15 -54.42
CA ILE A 10 -0.50 -39.74 -54.76
C ILE A 10 0.26 -39.08 -53.59
N ARG A 11 1.41 -38.45 -53.86
CA ARG A 11 2.04 -37.53 -52.92
C ARG A 11 1.20 -36.25 -52.89
N LEU A 12 0.22 -36.20 -51.97
CA LEU A 12 -0.33 -34.94 -51.49
C LEU A 12 0.78 -34.27 -50.69
N GLY A 13 1.34 -33.18 -51.22
CA GLY A 13 2.18 -32.28 -50.43
C GLY A 13 1.30 -31.62 -49.38
N PHE A 14 1.42 -32.06 -48.12
CA PHE A 14 0.94 -31.29 -46.99
C PHE A 14 1.78 -30.00 -46.93
N VAL A 15 1.21 -28.90 -47.41
CA VAL A 15 1.60 -27.57 -46.94
C VAL A 15 1.12 -27.51 -45.50
N LEU A 16 2.06 -27.62 -44.56
CA LEU A 16 1.82 -27.33 -43.16
C LEU A 16 1.54 -25.82 -43.08
N ALA A 17 0.27 -25.44 -43.20
CA ALA A 17 -0.16 -24.10 -42.84
C ALA A 17 0.02 -24.00 -41.31
N ILE A 18 1.13 -23.43 -40.88
CA ILE A 18 1.28 -22.94 -39.51
C ILE A 18 0.32 -21.76 -39.41
N ALA A 19 -0.92 -22.04 -39.01
CA ALA A 19 -1.76 -21.02 -38.41
C ALA A 19 -1.02 -20.59 -37.14
N MET A 20 -0.34 -19.45 -37.19
CA MET A 20 0.09 -18.77 -35.98
C MET A 20 -1.20 -18.40 -35.24
N ALA A 21 -1.57 -19.22 -34.26
CA ALA A 21 -2.56 -18.83 -33.27
C ALA A 21 -2.04 -17.56 -32.61
N VAL A 22 -2.69 -16.43 -32.89
CA VAL A 22 -2.51 -15.21 -32.11
C VAL A 22 -2.99 -15.58 -30.72
N SER A 23 -2.05 -15.83 -29.81
CA SER A 23 -2.32 -15.92 -28.39
C SER A 23 -2.77 -14.53 -27.95
N GLY A 24 -4.07 -14.27 -28.00
CA GLY A 24 -4.67 -13.21 -27.21
C GLY A 24 -4.25 -13.47 -25.76
N SER A 25 -3.65 -12.47 -25.12
CA SER A 25 -3.27 -12.58 -23.72
C SER A 25 -4.54 -12.81 -22.90
N SER A 26 -4.81 -14.05 -22.51
CA SER A 26 -5.90 -14.36 -21.59
C SER A 26 -5.53 -13.78 -20.22
N ILE A 27 -6.49 -13.12 -19.58
CA ILE A 27 -6.27 -12.58 -18.24
C ILE A 27 -6.35 -13.78 -17.30
N ALA A 28 -5.24 -14.12 -16.65
CA ALA A 28 -5.15 -15.37 -15.90
C ALA A 28 -5.98 -15.32 -14.61
N GLN A 29 -6.87 -16.29 -14.43
CA GLN A 29 -7.50 -16.50 -13.11
C GLN A 29 -6.44 -16.80 -12.05
N ARG A 30 -6.72 -16.46 -10.79
CA ARG A 30 -5.82 -16.74 -9.66
C ARG A 30 -6.59 -17.37 -8.51
N THR A 31 -6.06 -18.48 -8.01
CA THR A 31 -6.55 -19.20 -6.83
C THR A 31 -5.55 -19.03 -5.69
N TYR A 32 -6.04 -18.73 -4.50
CA TYR A 32 -5.30 -18.66 -3.25
C TYR A 32 -5.69 -19.87 -2.41
N THR A 33 -4.75 -20.77 -2.13
CA THR A 33 -5.04 -22.01 -1.39
C THR A 33 -3.93 -22.39 -0.42
N THR A 34 -2.70 -21.94 -0.64
CA THR A 34 -1.58 -22.26 0.25
C THR A 34 -1.31 -21.17 1.28
N ASN A 35 -0.56 -21.50 2.34
CA ASN A 35 -0.06 -20.49 3.30
C ASN A 35 0.69 -19.33 2.61
N THR A 36 1.43 -19.63 1.54
CA THR A 36 2.15 -18.60 0.78
C THR A 36 1.18 -17.67 0.06
N ASP A 37 0.08 -18.21 -0.47
CA ASP A 37 -0.96 -17.42 -1.12
C ASP A 37 -1.67 -16.51 -0.12
N PHE A 38 -2.07 -17.03 1.04
CA PHE A 38 -2.75 -16.23 2.07
C PHE A 38 -1.84 -15.13 2.61
N ARG A 39 -0.55 -15.41 2.82
CA ARG A 39 0.45 -14.40 3.24
C ARG A 39 0.75 -13.34 2.19
N SER A 40 0.35 -13.54 0.94
CA SER A 40 0.45 -12.48 -0.09
C SER A 40 -0.60 -11.37 0.09
N GLY A 41 -1.63 -11.61 0.90
CA GLY A 41 -2.61 -10.61 1.32
C GLY A 41 -2.30 -10.01 2.69
N ASN A 42 -3.01 -8.94 3.04
CA ASN A 42 -2.97 -8.31 4.36
C ASN A 42 -3.83 -9.14 5.34
N LEU A 43 -3.18 -9.71 6.35
CA LEU A 43 -3.79 -10.52 7.41
C LEU A 43 -4.05 -9.64 8.64
N GLN A 44 -5.32 -9.44 9.01
CA GLN A 44 -5.74 -8.70 10.20
C GLN A 44 -6.45 -9.65 11.17
N GLN A 45 -5.79 -10.04 12.27
CA GLN A 45 -6.35 -10.93 13.28
C GLN A 45 -6.81 -12.31 12.74
N VAL A 46 -6.21 -12.75 11.63
CA VAL A 46 -6.36 -14.07 11.01
C VAL A 46 -4.98 -14.67 10.76
N GLN A 47 -4.89 -16.00 10.68
CA GLN A 47 -3.64 -16.73 10.53
C GLN A 47 -3.84 -18.03 9.73
N CYS A 48 -2.72 -18.55 9.20
CA CYS A 48 -2.66 -19.81 8.45
C CYS A 48 -1.57 -20.77 8.96
N ASP A 49 -1.05 -20.52 10.17
CA ASP A 49 0.12 -21.21 10.72
C ASP A 49 -0.27 -22.39 11.62
N SER A 50 -1.42 -22.32 12.29
CA SER A 50 -1.91 -23.41 13.15
C SER A 50 -2.31 -24.65 12.34
N THR A 51 -2.91 -24.42 11.17
CA THR A 51 -3.38 -25.46 10.24
C THR A 51 -2.90 -25.07 8.85
N PRO A 52 -2.04 -25.89 8.20
CA PRO A 52 -1.55 -25.57 6.86
C PRO A 52 -2.68 -25.45 5.84
N ASP A 53 -2.51 -24.51 4.91
CA ASP A 53 -3.33 -24.28 3.72
C ASP A 53 -4.80 -23.96 4.04
N GLN A 54 -5.02 -23.29 5.18
CA GLN A 54 -6.31 -22.80 5.65
C GLN A 54 -6.13 -21.44 6.31
N LEU A 55 -7.11 -20.56 6.19
CA LEU A 55 -7.10 -19.25 6.82
C LEU A 55 -8.24 -19.14 7.83
N GLN A 56 -7.93 -18.74 9.05
CA GLN A 56 -8.89 -18.72 10.16
C GLN A 56 -8.57 -17.58 11.14
N LEU A 57 -9.50 -17.25 12.04
CA LEU A 57 -9.26 -16.30 13.13
C LEU A 57 -8.08 -16.74 13.97
N ASN A 58 -7.39 -15.73 14.47
CA ASN A 58 -6.27 -15.93 15.34
C ASN A 58 -6.76 -16.20 16.78
N LEU A 59 -7.10 -17.46 17.06
CA LEU A 59 -7.63 -17.89 18.36
C LEU A 59 -6.53 -18.21 19.39
N ASP A 60 -5.37 -18.67 18.92
CA ASP A 60 -4.24 -19.08 19.75
C ASP A 60 -3.24 -17.95 20.01
N ASP A 61 -3.35 -16.86 19.28
CA ASP A 61 -2.48 -15.70 19.44
C ASP A 61 -3.14 -14.77 20.45
N CYS A 62 -3.03 -15.21 21.69
CA CYS A 62 -2.85 -14.30 22.80
C CYS A 62 -1.53 -13.55 22.55
N LYS A 63 -1.49 -12.63 21.56
CA LYS A 63 -0.45 -11.59 21.47
C LYS A 63 -0.73 -10.64 22.60
N THR A 64 -0.33 -11.07 23.77
CA THR A 64 0.35 -10.17 24.67
C THR A 64 1.32 -9.32 23.84
N LEU A 65 1.18 -8.00 23.95
CA LEU A 65 1.95 -7.06 23.14
C LEU A 65 3.43 -7.36 23.39
N SER A 66 4.16 -7.73 22.33
CA SER A 66 5.59 -8.03 22.40
C SER A 66 6.44 -6.75 22.38
N PHE A 67 5.85 -5.65 22.86
CA PHE A 67 6.49 -4.35 22.95
C PHE A 67 6.02 -3.54 24.15
N LEU A 68 6.86 -2.57 24.53
CA LEU A 68 6.62 -1.60 25.59
C LEU A 68 6.52 -0.20 25.00
N TRP A 69 5.71 0.64 25.64
CA TRP A 69 5.67 2.07 25.42
C TRP A 69 6.35 2.80 26.58
N VAL A 70 7.51 3.40 26.32
CA VAL A 70 8.37 4.04 27.32
C VAL A 70 8.39 5.56 27.11
N PRO A 71 7.75 6.36 27.99
CA PRO A 71 7.81 7.81 27.93
C PRO A 71 9.18 8.33 28.40
N ASN A 72 9.72 9.28 27.65
CA ASN A 72 11.08 9.81 27.78
C ASN A 72 11.06 11.25 28.33
N GLU A 73 12.09 11.65 29.09
CA GLU A 73 12.20 13.01 29.66
C GLU A 73 12.41 14.10 28.60
N ASN A 74 12.99 13.74 27.46
CA ASN A 74 13.22 14.66 26.35
C ASN A 74 11.92 15.13 25.64
N GLY A 75 10.73 14.61 25.99
CA GLY A 75 9.46 14.96 25.36
C GLY A 75 8.98 13.96 24.29
N SER A 76 9.61 12.80 24.21
CA SER A 76 9.24 11.72 23.27
C SER A 76 8.69 10.48 23.98
N ILE A 77 8.23 9.51 23.20
CA ILE A 77 7.88 8.15 23.64
C ILE A 77 8.50 7.11 22.71
N SER A 78 9.08 6.07 23.29
CA SER A 78 9.73 4.96 22.57
C SER A 78 8.85 3.71 22.56
N LYS A 79 8.73 3.06 21.41
CA LYS A 79 8.16 1.71 21.27
C LYS A 79 9.30 0.70 21.23
N VAL A 80 9.33 -0.25 22.16
CA VAL A 80 10.46 -1.19 22.30
C VAL A 80 9.98 -2.63 22.22
N CYS A 81 10.51 -3.43 21.30
CA CYS A 81 10.20 -4.86 21.23
C CYS A 81 10.84 -5.62 22.38
N THR A 82 10.03 -6.32 23.19
CA THR A 82 10.50 -7.09 24.38
C THR A 82 11.27 -8.35 24.01
N GLN A 83 10.91 -8.96 22.87
CA GLN A 83 11.57 -10.17 22.37
C GLN A 83 12.98 -9.84 21.86
N THR A 84 13.07 -8.90 20.92
CA THR A 84 14.34 -8.55 20.24
C THR A 84 15.16 -7.50 20.97
N SER A 85 14.58 -6.81 21.96
CA SER A 85 15.25 -5.72 22.70
C SER A 85 15.63 -4.52 21.82
N ARG A 86 14.90 -4.34 20.71
CA ARG A 86 15.10 -3.24 19.75
C ARG A 86 14.07 -2.13 19.96
N GLU A 87 14.49 -0.89 19.80
CA GLU A 87 13.58 0.24 19.65
C GLU A 87 12.99 0.21 18.24
N LEU A 88 11.66 0.12 18.14
CA LEU A 88 10.93 0.00 16.88
C LEU A 88 10.59 1.37 16.27
N GLY A 89 10.48 2.39 17.11
CA GLY A 89 10.16 3.76 16.72
C GLY A 89 10.12 4.67 17.94
N ARG A 90 10.31 5.97 17.71
CA ARG A 90 10.28 7.00 18.74
C ARG A 90 9.53 8.23 18.22
N TYR A 91 8.62 8.75 19.02
CA TYR A 91 7.66 9.76 18.59
C TYR A 91 7.73 10.95 19.51
N TRP A 92 7.79 12.17 18.96
CA TRP A 92 7.50 13.36 19.74
C TRP A 92 6.05 13.29 20.23
N VAL A 93 5.83 13.65 21.49
CA VAL A 93 4.48 13.70 22.09
C VAL A 93 4.16 15.09 22.64
N VAL A 94 5.10 16.03 22.47
CA VAL A 94 4.98 17.46 22.68
C VAL A 94 5.91 18.16 21.67
N PRO A 95 5.74 19.47 21.39
CA PRO A 95 6.72 20.22 20.62
C PRO A 95 8.11 20.16 21.27
N PRO A 96 9.18 19.84 20.53
CA PRO A 96 10.54 19.71 21.09
C PRO A 96 11.12 21.05 21.55
N ASP A 97 10.54 22.18 21.13
CA ASP A 97 10.89 23.53 21.55
C ASP A 97 10.04 24.05 22.72
N LEU A 98 9.14 23.22 23.26
CA LEU A 98 8.31 23.59 24.41
C LEU A 98 9.20 23.95 25.61
N PRO A 99 8.96 25.09 26.30
CA PRO A 99 9.80 25.53 27.42
C PRO A 99 9.95 24.46 28.50
N LYS A 100 11.19 24.27 28.98
CA LYS A 100 11.49 23.41 30.13
C LYS A 100 10.91 24.01 31.40
N LEU A 101 10.28 23.18 32.23
CA LEU A 101 9.84 23.59 33.57
C LEU A 101 11.08 23.74 34.49
N PRO A 102 11.39 24.93 35.03
CA PRO A 102 12.58 25.12 35.87
C PRO A 102 12.48 24.44 37.25
N SER A 103 11.26 24.15 37.72
CA SER A 103 10.98 23.78 39.11
C SER A 103 11.06 22.29 39.44
N SER A 104 11.29 21.40 38.46
CA SER A 104 11.41 19.93 38.70
C SER A 104 12.84 19.46 39.02
N GLY A 105 13.86 20.29 38.80
CA GLY A 105 15.27 19.87 38.95
C GLY A 105 15.75 18.87 37.88
N ALA A 106 14.93 18.65 36.84
CA ALA A 106 15.20 17.88 35.64
C ALA A 106 14.67 18.69 34.44
N ASP A 107 15.42 18.65 33.34
CA ASP A 107 15.26 19.45 32.12
C ASP A 107 14.08 18.92 31.25
N ASN A 108 12.86 18.92 31.80
CA ASN A 108 11.76 18.12 31.27
C ASN A 108 10.92 18.89 30.25
N PHE A 109 10.81 18.37 29.02
CA PHE A 109 9.99 18.95 27.94
C PHE A 109 8.57 18.38 27.98
N GLY A 110 7.58 19.18 28.40
CA GLY A 110 6.17 18.76 28.46
C GLY A 110 5.83 17.61 29.43
N TRP A 111 6.86 16.97 30.00
CA TRP A 111 6.88 15.91 30.99
C TRP A 111 5.94 14.72 30.71
N PRO A 112 6.23 13.91 29.66
CA PRO A 112 5.60 12.61 29.44
C PRO A 112 5.82 11.71 30.65
N SER A 113 4.77 11.11 31.19
CA SER A 113 4.88 10.45 32.50
C SER A 113 4.01 9.21 32.72
N ARG A 114 2.93 9.06 31.98
CA ARG A 114 2.01 7.91 32.08
C ARG A 114 1.70 7.41 30.70
N THR A 115 1.61 6.09 30.57
CA THR A 115 1.09 5.44 29.38
C THR A 115 -0.13 4.62 29.75
N ALA A 116 -1.10 4.58 28.84
CA ALA A 116 -2.16 3.58 28.83
C ALA A 116 -2.15 2.92 27.46
N VAL A 117 -1.82 1.64 27.45
CA VAL A 117 -1.84 0.83 26.23
C VAL A 117 -3.20 0.16 26.16
N CYS A 118 -3.92 0.40 25.06
CA CYS A 118 -5.25 -0.11 24.82
C CYS A 118 -5.20 -1.52 24.21
N SER A 119 -6.34 -2.19 24.10
CA SER A 119 -6.42 -3.59 23.65
C SER A 119 -5.96 -3.79 22.20
N ASP A 120 -6.12 -2.74 21.38
CA ASP A 120 -5.60 -2.64 20.02
C ASP A 120 -4.08 -2.38 19.93
N GLY A 121 -3.40 -2.30 21.07
CA GLY A 121 -1.96 -2.03 21.21
C GLY A 121 -1.56 -0.56 20.99
N SER A 122 -2.50 0.32 20.64
CA SER A 122 -2.27 1.76 20.60
C SER A 122 -1.96 2.29 22.00
N CYS A 123 -1.22 3.39 22.07
CA CYS A 123 -0.82 4.01 23.33
C CYS A 123 -1.40 5.39 23.46
N TRP A 124 -1.91 5.70 24.64
CA TRP A 124 -2.10 7.06 25.08
C TRP A 124 -0.98 7.45 26.04
N VAL A 125 -0.43 8.65 25.90
CA VAL A 125 0.58 9.20 26.81
C VAL A 125 0.06 10.48 27.46
N ALA A 126 0.31 10.63 28.76
CA ALA A 126 -0.02 11.83 29.52
C ALA A 126 1.20 12.74 29.69
N ASN A 127 1.06 13.97 29.20
CA ASN A 127 2.07 15.02 29.27
C ASN A 127 1.72 15.98 30.41
N ARG A 128 2.40 15.84 31.55
CA ARG A 128 1.99 16.51 32.81
C ARG A 128 2.01 18.02 32.70
N THR A 129 3.10 18.61 32.25
CA THR A 129 3.25 20.07 32.17
C THR A 129 2.74 20.61 30.84
N ALA A 130 2.67 19.81 29.78
CA ALA A 130 1.96 20.24 28.59
C ALA A 130 0.45 20.40 28.83
N GLY A 131 -0.12 19.62 29.76
CA GLY A 131 -1.57 19.62 30.01
C GLY A 131 -2.35 18.88 28.93
N THR A 132 -1.70 17.94 28.24
CA THR A 132 -2.27 17.20 27.11
C THR A 132 -2.16 15.69 27.30
N VAL A 133 -2.97 14.96 26.54
CA VAL A 133 -2.75 13.53 26.27
C VAL A 133 -2.61 13.32 24.77
N VAL A 134 -1.71 12.43 24.36
CA VAL A 134 -1.46 12.14 22.94
C VAL A 134 -1.74 10.66 22.66
N LYS A 135 -2.45 10.35 21.57
CA LYS A 135 -2.69 8.98 21.09
C LYS A 135 -1.66 8.64 20.02
N ILE A 136 -1.01 7.49 20.14
CA ILE A 136 -0.08 6.91 19.18
C ILE A 136 -0.64 5.56 18.73
N GLY A 137 -0.79 5.40 17.41
CA GLY A 137 -1.19 4.16 16.76
C GLY A 137 -0.01 3.27 16.38
N LEU A 138 -0.33 2.08 15.88
CA LEU A 138 0.60 1.10 15.35
C LEU A 138 0.58 1.08 13.83
N LEU A 139 1.75 1.26 13.20
CA LEU A 139 1.96 1.07 11.77
C LEU A 139 1.48 -0.31 11.32
N GLU A 140 1.88 -1.36 12.05
CA GLU A 140 1.54 -2.75 11.70
C GLU A 140 0.05 -3.09 11.82
N ALA A 141 -0.72 -2.26 12.55
CA ALA A 141 -2.17 -2.41 12.67
C ALA A 141 -2.94 -1.44 11.76
N GLY A 142 -2.25 -0.68 10.89
CA GLY A 142 -2.88 0.32 10.03
C GLY A 142 -3.48 1.51 10.80
N GLN A 143 -3.02 1.75 12.03
CA GLN A 143 -3.50 2.85 12.87
C GLN A 143 -2.64 4.10 12.61
N TRP A 144 -2.98 4.82 11.56
CA TRP A 144 -2.34 6.08 11.18
C TRP A 144 -3.34 6.93 10.40
N ILE A 145 -3.06 8.23 10.30
CA ILE A 145 -3.86 9.18 9.54
C ILE A 145 -2.99 9.71 8.42
N ASP A 146 -3.38 9.40 7.18
CA ASP A 146 -2.76 9.95 5.97
C ASP A 146 -3.04 11.45 5.90
N ARG A 147 -2.12 12.27 6.43
CA ARG A 147 -2.28 13.71 6.53
C ARG A 147 -1.92 14.42 5.23
N ASN A 148 -1.02 13.83 4.45
CA ASN A 148 -0.54 14.45 3.21
C ASN A 148 -1.26 13.92 1.95
N GLY A 149 -2.05 12.84 2.08
CA GLY A 149 -2.87 12.26 1.03
C GLY A 149 -2.08 11.40 0.03
N ASP A 150 -0.91 10.89 0.40
CA ASP A 150 -0.03 10.11 -0.48
C ASP A 150 -0.24 8.58 -0.40
N GLY A 151 -1.09 8.11 0.53
CA GLY A 151 -1.42 6.71 0.72
C GLY A 151 -0.32 5.86 1.37
N VAL A 152 0.74 6.48 1.90
CA VAL A 152 1.86 5.83 2.59
C VAL A 152 2.00 6.42 3.99
N CYS A 153 2.12 5.58 5.02
CA CYS A 153 2.36 6.08 6.37
C CYS A 153 3.76 6.68 6.52
N GLN A 154 3.86 7.98 6.79
CA GLN A 154 5.09 8.60 7.29
C GLN A 154 5.16 8.46 8.80
N THR A 155 6.01 7.55 9.25
CA THR A 155 6.21 7.33 10.68
C THR A 155 7.65 6.96 10.99
N CYS A 156 8.10 7.33 12.19
CA CYS A 156 9.41 6.98 12.69
C CYS A 156 9.63 5.46 12.66
N LYS A 157 10.79 5.06 12.15
CA LYS A 157 11.26 3.66 12.15
C LYS A 157 12.77 3.63 12.27
N ASP A 158 13.29 2.52 12.77
CA ASP A 158 14.72 2.20 12.74
C ASP A 158 15.13 1.97 11.27
N ALA A 159 15.57 3.04 10.62
CA ALA A 159 15.84 3.09 9.19
C ALA A 159 17.19 2.48 8.84
N ASN A 160 18.15 2.54 9.78
CA ASN A 160 19.49 1.98 9.61
C ASN A 160 19.59 0.51 10.09
N GLY A 161 18.59 0.02 10.84
CA GLY A 161 18.48 -1.35 11.30
C GLY A 161 19.37 -1.70 12.49
N ASP A 162 19.90 -0.72 13.23
CA ASP A 162 20.83 -0.91 14.35
C ASP A 162 20.13 -1.21 15.70
N GLY A 163 18.80 -1.08 15.74
CA GLY A 163 17.97 -1.36 16.91
C GLY A 163 17.83 -0.18 17.88
N VAL A 164 18.30 1.01 17.53
CA VAL A 164 18.23 2.27 18.29
C VAL A 164 17.64 3.35 17.38
N ILE A 165 16.75 4.20 17.91
CA ILE A 165 16.28 5.36 17.16
C ILE A 165 17.16 6.56 17.45
N SER A 166 17.88 7.02 16.44
CA SER A 166 18.68 8.25 16.47
C SER A 166 17.82 9.50 16.25
N HIS A 167 18.36 10.68 16.57
CA HIS A 167 17.63 11.95 16.41
C HIS A 167 17.18 12.19 14.97
N ASP A 168 18.00 11.80 13.98
CA ASP A 168 17.73 12.00 12.56
C ASP A 168 16.63 11.07 12.01
N GLU A 169 16.25 10.03 12.76
CA GLU A 169 15.18 9.09 12.40
C GLU A 169 13.80 9.50 12.95
N ILE A 170 13.78 10.42 13.93
CA ILE A 170 12.55 10.96 14.50
C ILE A 170 11.99 12.03 13.56
N LEU A 171 10.75 11.86 13.13
CA LEU A 171 10.07 12.86 12.30
C LEU A 171 9.77 14.13 13.10
N PRO A 172 9.78 15.33 12.47
CA PRO A 172 9.40 16.57 13.14
C PRO A 172 8.00 16.50 13.77
N TRP A 173 7.79 17.23 14.88
CA TRP A 173 6.48 17.30 15.54
C TRP A 173 5.37 17.68 14.55
N GLY A 174 4.29 16.89 14.54
CA GLY A 174 3.16 17.02 13.62
C GLY A 174 3.28 16.28 12.29
N GLN A 175 4.46 15.78 11.94
CA GLN A 175 4.66 15.04 10.68
C GLN A 175 4.53 13.53 10.81
N ASP A 176 4.55 12.99 12.04
CA ASP A 176 4.41 11.55 12.25
C ASP A 176 2.94 11.12 12.23
N GLU A 177 2.56 10.35 11.23
CA GLU A 177 1.19 9.94 10.95
C GLU A 177 0.65 8.84 11.87
N CYS A 178 1.53 8.14 12.60
CA CYS A 178 1.11 7.25 13.69
C CYS A 178 0.82 8.01 14.98
N VAL A 179 1.25 9.26 15.14
CA VAL A 179 0.84 10.09 16.29
C VAL A 179 -0.52 10.69 15.96
N LEU A 180 -1.61 10.05 16.36
CA LEU A 180 -2.95 10.27 15.82
C LEU A 180 -3.57 11.60 16.25
N TYR A 181 -3.59 11.86 17.57
CA TYR A 181 -4.31 12.98 18.17
C TYR A 181 -3.56 13.55 19.36
N GLU A 182 -3.67 14.86 19.53
CA GLU A 182 -3.31 15.60 20.74
C GLU A 182 -4.59 16.19 21.35
N VAL A 183 -4.89 15.82 22.60
CA VAL A 183 -6.07 16.29 23.32
C VAL A 183 -5.64 17.21 24.47
N VAL A 184 -6.12 18.45 24.44
CA VAL A 184 -5.85 19.48 25.44
C VAL A 184 -6.85 19.35 26.60
N LEU A 185 -6.34 19.26 27.83
CA LEU A 185 -7.15 19.04 29.04
C LEU A 185 -7.28 20.30 29.92
N ILE A 186 -6.76 21.44 29.44
CA ILE A 186 -6.69 22.71 30.15
C ILE A 186 -8.07 23.37 30.17
N ASP A 187 -8.52 23.79 31.37
CA ASP A 187 -9.81 24.46 31.57
C ASP A 187 -10.00 25.66 30.62
N GLY A 188 -11.07 25.64 29.84
CA GLY A 188 -11.41 26.69 28.87
C GLY A 188 -10.65 26.64 27.55
N LYS A 189 -9.79 25.63 27.35
CA LYS A 189 -9.02 25.39 26.12
C LYS A 189 -9.19 23.95 25.60
N GLU A 190 -10.18 23.22 26.08
CA GLU A 190 -10.41 21.81 25.76
C GLU A 190 -10.69 21.61 24.27
N ALA A 191 -9.79 20.90 23.60
CA ALA A 191 -9.89 20.63 22.17
C ALA A 191 -9.06 19.39 21.80
N ALA A 192 -9.41 18.77 20.68
CA ALA A 192 -8.62 17.73 20.06
C ALA A 192 -8.03 18.29 18.76
N TYR A 193 -6.73 18.05 18.56
CA TYR A 193 -5.96 18.49 17.40
C TYR A 193 -5.27 17.29 16.76
N TYR A 194 -4.91 17.43 15.49
CA TYR A 194 -3.77 16.68 15.00
C TYR A 194 -2.50 17.27 15.62
N PRO A 195 -1.51 16.44 15.98
CA PRO A 195 -0.23 16.95 16.44
C PRO A 195 0.31 18.01 15.49
N GLY A 196 0.79 19.13 16.05
CA GLY A 196 1.24 20.29 15.27
C GLY A 196 0.18 21.37 15.01
N ASP A 197 -1.12 21.04 15.06
CA ASP A 197 -2.20 22.02 14.84
C ASP A 197 -2.63 22.76 16.11
N ASN A 198 -2.19 22.32 17.30
CA ASN A 198 -2.46 23.00 18.56
C ASN A 198 -1.86 24.43 18.52
N PRO A 199 -2.65 25.51 18.69
CA PRO A 199 -2.20 26.90 18.57
C PRO A 199 -1.32 27.38 19.74
N GLY A 200 -0.68 26.47 20.47
CA GLY A 200 0.13 26.76 21.65
C GLY A 200 -0.65 26.66 22.97
N HIS A 201 -1.74 25.90 23.01
CA HIS A 201 -2.46 25.63 24.26
C HIS A 201 -1.70 24.59 25.11
N TYR A 202 -0.65 25.07 25.77
CA TYR A 202 0.14 24.34 26.74
C TYR A 202 0.13 25.05 28.08
N ASP A 203 0.44 24.32 29.15
CA ASP A 203 0.52 24.85 30.51
C ASP A 203 1.88 24.59 31.17
N PRO A 204 3.01 24.88 30.48
CA PRO A 204 4.33 24.41 30.88
C PRO A 204 4.78 24.96 32.23
N ASP A 205 4.15 26.02 32.74
CA ASP A 205 4.51 26.69 34.00
C ASP A 205 3.61 26.29 35.19
N ASP A 206 2.41 25.73 34.97
CA ASP A 206 1.50 25.35 36.06
C ASP A 206 1.56 23.86 36.38
N PHE A 207 2.61 23.49 37.12
CA PHE A 207 2.77 22.13 37.64
C PHE A 207 1.59 21.63 38.48
N PHE A 208 0.83 22.54 39.10
CA PHE A 208 -0.29 22.25 39.98
C PHE A 208 -1.66 22.47 39.32
N GLY A 209 -1.69 22.84 38.05
CA GLY A 209 -2.89 23.13 37.27
C GLY A 209 -3.53 21.86 36.73
N THR A 210 -3.43 21.66 35.43
CA THR A 210 -4.07 20.51 34.75
C THR A 210 -3.40 19.18 35.11
N SER A 211 -2.07 19.16 35.09
CA SER A 211 -1.20 18.03 35.49
C SER A 211 -1.79 16.62 35.32
N PRO A 212 -1.95 16.12 34.08
CA PRO A 212 -2.42 14.76 33.82
C PRO A 212 -1.51 13.71 34.45
N SER A 213 -1.93 13.13 35.58
CA SER A 213 -1.02 12.35 36.44
C SER A 213 -1.41 10.88 36.55
N SER A 214 -2.53 10.46 36.00
CA SER A 214 -2.94 9.06 35.89
C SER A 214 -3.75 8.87 34.61
N LEU A 215 -3.60 7.70 34.00
CA LEU A 215 -4.16 7.38 32.69
C LEU A 215 -4.39 5.86 32.62
N VAL A 216 -5.59 5.44 32.23
CA VAL A 216 -5.98 4.03 32.03
C VAL A 216 -6.93 3.90 30.85
N CYS A 217 -6.87 2.77 30.15
CA CYS A 217 -7.76 2.44 29.04
C CYS A 217 -8.88 1.49 29.53
N ASP A 218 -10.13 1.81 29.25
CA ASP A 218 -11.28 0.99 29.65
C ASP A 218 -11.60 -0.11 28.61
N ALA A 219 -12.73 -0.81 28.77
CA ALA A 219 -13.06 -1.96 27.93
C ALA A 219 -13.44 -1.59 26.48
N ASN A 220 -13.71 -0.31 26.20
CA ASN A 220 -14.04 0.17 24.86
C ASN A 220 -12.85 0.84 24.17
N ASP A 221 -11.64 0.68 24.73
CA ASP A 221 -10.44 1.41 24.32
C ASP A 221 -10.52 2.95 24.43
N ASP A 222 -11.46 3.43 25.23
CA ASP A 222 -11.55 4.82 25.68
C ASP A 222 -10.66 5.03 26.92
N ILE A 223 -10.19 6.26 27.14
CA ILE A 223 -9.32 6.56 28.29
C ILE A 223 -10.01 7.32 29.40
N TRP A 224 -9.62 6.99 30.62
CA TRP A 224 -9.85 7.79 31.80
C TRP A 224 -8.53 8.45 32.21
N VAL A 225 -8.49 9.77 32.12
CA VAL A 225 -7.34 10.59 32.48
C VAL A 225 -7.66 11.47 33.67
N SER A 226 -6.75 11.57 34.63
CA SER A 226 -6.93 12.52 35.71
C SER A 226 -6.49 13.92 35.32
N ASN A 227 -7.12 14.90 35.95
CA ASN A 227 -6.56 16.21 36.15
C ASN A 227 -6.23 16.33 37.65
N SER A 228 -4.96 16.17 38.00
CA SER A 228 -4.54 16.01 39.39
C SER A 228 -4.73 17.29 40.20
N GLY A 229 -4.44 18.46 39.61
CA GLY A 229 -4.61 19.74 40.29
C GLY A 229 -6.07 20.11 40.50
N LYS A 230 -6.95 19.76 39.56
CA LYS A 230 -8.41 19.97 39.66
C LYS A 230 -9.14 18.82 40.38
N LYS A 231 -8.44 17.76 40.78
CA LYS A 231 -8.98 16.62 41.54
C LYS A 231 -10.19 15.98 40.86
N ARG A 232 -10.06 15.70 39.57
CA ARG A 232 -11.13 15.08 38.76
C ARG A 232 -10.58 14.07 37.76
N TYR A 233 -11.45 13.21 37.27
CA TYR A 233 -11.22 12.37 36.10
C TYR A 233 -12.04 12.87 34.92
N LEU A 234 -11.46 12.74 33.74
CA LEU A 234 -12.04 13.07 32.44
C LEU A 234 -12.05 11.78 31.61
N HIS A 235 -13.18 11.53 30.95
CA HIS A 235 -13.29 10.46 29.97
C HIS A 235 -13.04 11.02 28.57
N VAL A 236 -12.17 10.37 27.80
CA VAL A 236 -11.90 10.73 26.41
C VAL A 236 -12.20 9.50 25.56
N SER A 237 -13.25 9.61 24.74
CA SER A 237 -13.62 8.53 23.83
C SER A 237 -12.92 8.67 22.49
N GLY A 238 -12.15 7.65 22.10
CA GLY A 238 -11.41 7.64 20.84
C GLY A 238 -12.35 7.74 19.64
N ALA A 239 -13.50 7.05 19.71
CA ALA A 239 -14.53 7.08 18.67
C ALA A 239 -15.24 8.43 18.53
N LYS A 240 -15.16 9.30 19.54
CA LYS A 240 -15.75 10.64 19.53
C LYS A 240 -14.74 11.73 19.13
N LEU A 241 -13.47 11.37 18.89
CA LEU A 241 -12.50 12.35 18.43
C LEU A 241 -12.84 12.79 16.99
N PRO A 242 -12.78 14.09 16.71
CA PRO A 242 -13.17 14.63 15.42
C PRO A 242 -12.15 14.28 14.35
N ALA A 243 -12.60 14.13 13.09
CA ALA A 243 -11.73 13.95 11.93
C ALA A 243 -10.99 15.23 11.48
N ALA A 244 -11.06 16.30 12.29
CA ALA A 244 -10.35 17.55 12.09
C ALA A 244 -10.27 18.29 13.44
N PRO A 245 -9.29 19.20 13.63
CA PRO A 245 -9.17 19.95 14.87
C PRO A 245 -10.49 20.63 15.29
N SER A 246 -10.96 20.33 16.51
CA SER A 246 -12.17 20.96 17.04
C SER A 246 -12.15 21.06 18.56
N GLN A 247 -12.90 22.04 19.06
CA GLN A 247 -13.23 22.09 20.47
C GLN A 247 -14.00 20.82 20.85
N ILE A 248 -13.69 20.24 22.01
CA ILE A 248 -14.36 19.03 22.51
C ILE A 248 -14.98 19.31 23.88
N THR A 249 -15.99 18.52 24.21
CA THR A 249 -16.53 18.42 25.56
C THR A 249 -16.37 16.99 26.04
N PHE A 250 -15.82 16.80 27.24
CA PHE A 250 -15.74 15.48 27.85
C PHE A 250 -17.15 15.02 28.23
N ASP A 251 -17.52 13.83 27.75
CA ASP A 251 -18.83 13.25 27.99
C ASP A 251 -19.02 12.82 29.46
N LYS A 252 -17.92 12.52 30.16
CA LYS A 252 -17.91 12.29 31.60
C LYS A 252 -16.80 13.09 32.27
N VAL A 253 -17.19 13.82 33.32
CA VAL A 253 -16.28 14.54 34.22
C VAL A 253 -16.64 14.15 35.65
N VAL A 254 -15.72 13.49 36.35
CA VAL A 254 -15.96 12.93 37.69
C VAL A 254 -15.10 13.66 38.71
N ASN A 255 -15.74 14.42 39.60
CA ASN A 255 -15.03 15.11 40.70
C ASN A 255 -14.67 14.12 41.81
N VAL A 256 -13.39 14.03 42.14
CA VAL A 256 -12.86 13.15 43.18
C VAL A 256 -12.27 13.92 44.37
N ALA A 257 -12.48 15.24 44.49
CA ALA A 257 -12.02 16.00 45.66
C ALA A 257 -12.53 15.39 47.00
N PRO A 258 -11.70 15.29 48.05
CA PRO A 258 -10.35 15.86 48.19
C PRO A 258 -9.20 15.03 47.60
N HIS A 259 -9.46 13.85 47.03
CA HIS A 259 -8.45 12.95 46.46
C HIS A 259 -7.66 13.66 45.37
N ARG A 260 -6.34 13.44 45.36
CA ARG A 260 -5.44 14.00 44.36
C ARG A 260 -4.84 12.87 43.51
N PRO A 261 -5.45 12.54 42.35
CA PRO A 261 -5.04 11.41 41.53
C PRO A 261 -3.57 11.46 41.14
N TYR A 262 -2.90 10.29 41.17
CA TYR A 262 -1.50 10.15 40.81
C TYR A 262 -1.13 8.84 40.09
N GLY A 263 -1.93 7.80 40.31
CA GLY A 263 -1.83 6.50 39.62
C GLY A 263 -3.22 5.92 39.48
N ALA A 264 -3.43 5.06 38.49
CA ALA A 264 -4.71 4.38 38.28
C ALA A 264 -4.54 3.01 37.63
N VAL A 265 -5.44 2.08 37.98
CA VAL A 265 -5.63 0.77 37.34
C VAL A 265 -7.13 0.48 37.26
N ILE A 266 -7.56 -0.38 36.34
CA ILE A 266 -8.94 -0.87 36.27
C ILE A 266 -8.94 -2.34 36.67
N ASP A 267 -9.82 -2.72 37.60
CA ASP A 267 -10.01 -4.12 37.98
C ASP A 267 -10.89 -4.89 36.97
N LYS A 268 -10.90 -6.22 37.07
CA LYS A 268 -11.72 -7.08 36.21
C LYS A 268 -13.23 -6.88 36.36
N TYR A 269 -13.66 -6.10 37.36
CA TYR A 269 -15.06 -5.77 37.63
C TYR A 269 -15.46 -4.40 37.05
N GLY A 270 -14.57 -3.73 36.32
CA GLY A 270 -14.85 -2.44 35.69
C GLY A 270 -14.79 -1.25 36.66
N ALA A 271 -14.09 -1.38 37.79
CA ALA A 271 -13.81 -0.26 38.69
C ALA A 271 -12.40 0.30 38.47
N LEU A 272 -12.32 1.62 38.30
CA LEU A 272 -11.07 2.36 38.31
C LEU A 272 -10.62 2.59 39.75
N TRP A 273 -9.44 2.10 40.10
CA TRP A 273 -8.77 2.34 41.37
C TRP A 273 -7.70 3.39 41.18
N SER A 274 -7.74 4.45 41.98
CA SER A 274 -6.81 5.57 41.90
C SER A 274 -6.05 5.81 43.18
N ALA A 275 -4.73 6.01 43.05
CA ALA A 275 -3.83 6.37 44.14
C ALA A 275 -3.82 7.89 44.36
N GLY A 276 -4.01 8.29 45.61
CA GLY A 276 -4.06 9.67 46.07
C GLY A 276 -2.85 10.02 46.92
N ARG A 277 -2.06 10.99 46.46
CA ARG A 277 -0.87 11.45 47.20
C ARG A 277 -1.22 12.09 48.54
N ASP A 278 -2.19 12.99 48.51
CA ASP A 278 -2.74 13.70 49.66
C ASP A 278 -4.27 13.71 49.52
N PRO A 279 -5.05 13.23 50.51
CA PRO A 279 -4.66 12.95 51.90
C PRO A 279 -4.02 11.57 52.18
N GLY A 280 -3.67 10.78 51.17
CA GLY A 280 -3.21 9.40 51.36
C GLY A 280 -4.38 8.41 51.32
N ASP A 281 -5.13 8.45 50.23
CA ASP A 281 -6.31 7.63 50.00
C ASP A 281 -6.22 6.88 48.67
N VAL A 282 -7.00 5.81 48.58
CA VAL A 282 -7.32 5.13 47.33
C VAL A 282 -8.80 5.39 47.04
N VAL A 283 -9.08 5.86 45.83
CA VAL A 283 -10.44 6.04 45.33
C VAL A 283 -10.79 4.87 44.42
N ARG A 284 -11.94 4.24 44.66
CA ARG A 284 -12.59 3.33 43.72
C ARG A 284 -13.70 4.10 43.00
N LEU A 285 -13.66 4.13 41.68
CA LEU A 285 -14.67 4.70 40.81
C LEU A 285 -15.29 3.59 39.97
N ASP A 286 -16.55 3.28 40.21
CA ASP A 286 -17.31 2.34 39.38
C ASP A 286 -17.63 2.99 38.03
N LEU A 287 -17.12 2.46 36.93
CA LEU A 287 -17.21 3.12 35.62
C LEU A 287 -18.63 3.07 35.00
N SER A 288 -19.49 2.17 35.50
CA SER A 288 -20.87 2.02 35.04
C SER A 288 -21.82 3.00 35.73
N THR A 289 -21.64 3.20 37.04
CA THR A 289 -22.50 4.07 37.87
C THR A 289 -21.90 5.43 38.15
N LEU A 290 -20.59 5.59 37.92
CA LEU A 290 -19.76 6.72 38.35
C LEU A 290 -19.77 6.93 39.88
N GLY A 291 -20.13 5.90 40.64
CA GLY A 291 -20.10 5.89 42.09
C GLY A 291 -18.66 5.89 42.61
N ILE A 292 -18.39 6.71 43.63
CA ILE A 292 -17.07 6.85 44.24
C ILE A 292 -17.09 6.27 45.66
N GLU A 293 -16.11 5.43 45.95
CA GLU A 293 -15.78 4.95 47.28
C GLU A 293 -14.34 5.35 47.64
N ARG A 294 -14.08 5.57 48.93
CA ARG A 294 -12.76 6.02 49.43
C ARG A 294 -12.25 5.08 50.51
N ILE A 295 -10.98 4.74 50.39
CA ILE A 295 -10.26 3.95 51.37
C ILE A 295 -9.06 4.77 51.82
N TYR A 296 -9.05 5.17 53.08
CA TYR A 296 -7.93 5.89 53.66
C TYR A 296 -6.86 4.92 54.10
N LEU A 297 -5.63 5.17 53.65
CA LEU A 297 -4.47 4.40 54.05
C LEU A 297 -3.75 5.11 55.20
N SER A 298 -2.94 4.36 55.95
CA SER A 298 -2.02 4.94 56.93
C SER A 298 -0.77 5.57 56.29
N HIS A 299 -0.71 5.57 54.96
CA HIS A 299 0.35 6.14 54.16
C HIS A 299 -0.18 6.75 52.85
N MET A 300 0.61 7.62 52.25
CA MET A 300 0.48 8.12 50.89
C MET A 300 0.29 6.95 49.93
N ALA A 301 -0.70 7.04 49.03
CA ALA A 301 -0.84 6.10 47.94
C ALA A 301 -0.08 6.62 46.72
N TYR A 302 0.71 5.75 46.09
CA TYR A 302 1.52 6.12 44.93
C TYR A 302 1.32 5.11 43.79
N GLY A 303 1.89 3.91 43.90
CA GLY A 303 1.88 2.89 42.85
C GLY A 303 0.81 1.85 43.11
N LEU A 304 0.23 1.33 42.04
CA LEU A 304 -0.86 0.36 42.10
C LEU A 304 -0.52 -0.87 41.27
N ALA A 305 -0.80 -2.05 41.80
CA ALA A 305 -0.70 -3.31 41.08
C ALA A 305 -1.88 -4.22 41.44
N LEU A 306 -2.43 -4.91 40.45
CA LEU A 306 -3.50 -5.90 40.63
C LEU A 306 -2.93 -7.30 40.43
N ASP A 307 -3.29 -8.24 41.31
CA ASP A 307 -3.05 -9.67 41.08
C ASP A 307 -4.32 -10.38 40.56
N ASN A 308 -4.19 -11.66 40.23
CA ASN A 308 -5.30 -12.48 39.75
C ASN A 308 -6.21 -12.99 40.89
N LEU A 309 -5.92 -12.62 42.14
CA LEU A 309 -6.59 -13.07 43.35
C LEU A 309 -7.44 -11.97 44.01
N ASP A 310 -7.82 -10.96 43.22
CA ASP A 310 -8.65 -9.84 43.66
C ASP A 310 -7.98 -8.94 44.71
N HIS A 311 -6.65 -8.80 44.64
CA HIS A 311 -5.92 -7.85 45.46
C HIS A 311 -5.34 -6.69 44.66
N LEU A 312 -5.47 -5.50 45.25
CA LEU A 312 -4.79 -4.28 44.87
C LEU A 312 -3.65 -4.00 45.85
N TYR A 313 -2.42 -3.97 45.37
CA TYR A 313 -1.24 -3.56 46.13
C TYR A 313 -0.98 -2.07 45.91
N VAL A 314 -0.70 -1.35 47.00
CA VAL A 314 -0.54 0.10 46.99
C VAL A 314 0.78 0.49 47.65
N THR A 315 1.71 1.08 46.90
CA THR A 315 3.01 1.52 47.44
C THR A 315 2.95 2.93 48.02
N GLY A 316 3.84 3.21 48.98
CA GLY A 316 3.86 4.45 49.74
C GLY A 316 5.15 5.26 49.64
N TYR A 317 5.76 5.37 48.46
CA TYR A 317 6.91 6.22 48.12
C TYR A 317 7.84 6.61 49.28
N THR A 318 7.76 7.84 49.79
CA THR A 318 8.67 8.35 50.84
C THR A 318 8.40 7.79 52.24
N GLN A 319 7.33 7.05 52.42
CA GLN A 319 6.92 6.46 53.71
C GLN A 319 7.29 4.98 53.83
N SER A 320 7.88 4.38 52.78
CA SER A 320 8.41 3.00 52.78
C SER A 320 7.39 1.94 53.22
N ARG A 321 6.16 2.06 52.69
CA ARG A 321 5.04 1.15 52.99
C ARG A 321 4.45 0.52 51.75
N MET A 322 3.74 -0.57 51.97
CA MET A 322 2.85 -1.18 50.99
C MET A 322 1.60 -1.72 51.70
N SER A 323 0.41 -1.43 51.16
CA SER A 323 -0.86 -2.01 51.61
C SER A 323 -1.42 -2.97 50.58
N GLN A 324 -2.16 -3.98 51.03
CA GLN A 324 -3.00 -4.82 50.18
C GLN A 324 -4.46 -4.53 50.49
N ILE A 325 -5.26 -4.31 49.44
CA ILE A 325 -6.71 -4.09 49.51
C ILE A 325 -7.37 -5.20 48.70
N ASN A 326 -8.37 -5.86 49.24
CA ASN A 326 -9.18 -6.79 48.44
C ASN A 326 -10.22 -5.99 47.63
N VAL A 327 -10.22 -6.12 46.30
CA VAL A 327 -11.02 -5.25 45.42
C VAL A 327 -12.53 -5.53 45.51
N VAL A 328 -12.94 -6.73 45.94
CA VAL A 328 -14.35 -7.11 46.11
C VAL A 328 -14.90 -6.61 47.44
N THR A 329 -14.23 -6.96 48.53
CA THR A 329 -14.66 -6.61 49.90
C THR A 329 -14.32 -5.17 50.27
N ARG A 330 -13.34 -4.56 49.57
CA ARG A 330 -12.80 -3.21 49.81
C ARG A 330 -12.10 -3.05 51.16
N ASN A 331 -11.75 -4.17 51.79
CA ASN A 331 -11.05 -4.17 53.05
C ASN A 331 -9.53 -4.12 52.82
N ILE A 332 -8.84 -3.34 53.65
CA ILE A 332 -7.39 -3.39 53.77
C ILE A 332 -7.04 -4.71 54.47
N GLY A 333 -6.38 -5.62 53.77
CA GLY A 333 -5.93 -6.89 54.34
C GLY A 333 -4.76 -6.70 55.30
N TRP A 334 -3.72 -5.99 54.83
CA TRP A 334 -2.54 -5.69 55.62
C TRP A 334 -1.82 -4.43 55.13
N THR A 335 -0.92 -3.92 55.96
CA THR A 335 0.03 -2.86 55.61
C THR A 335 1.41 -3.22 56.17
N MET A 336 2.38 -3.40 55.30
CA MET A 336 3.77 -3.69 55.68
C MET A 336 4.62 -2.42 55.67
N LYS A 337 5.72 -2.43 56.43
CA LYS A 337 6.63 -1.30 56.62
C LYS A 337 8.08 -1.79 56.59
N ASP A 338 8.98 -0.98 56.04
CA ASP A 338 10.44 -1.12 56.19
C ASP A 338 10.98 -2.54 55.88
N ASN A 339 10.63 -3.07 54.70
CA ASN A 339 11.07 -4.39 54.21
C ASN A 339 11.79 -4.30 52.85
N GLY A 340 12.67 -3.31 52.67
CA GLY A 340 13.31 -3.00 51.38
C GLY A 340 12.58 -1.99 50.50
N LEU A 341 11.46 -1.43 50.98
CA LEU A 341 10.57 -0.52 50.25
C LEU A 341 11.04 0.95 50.18
N VAL A 342 12.35 1.21 50.13
CA VAL A 342 12.89 2.57 50.27
C VAL A 342 12.62 3.41 49.01
N GLY A 343 11.76 4.41 49.13
CA GLY A 343 11.35 5.22 47.98
C GLY A 343 10.53 4.41 46.97
N SER A 344 9.58 3.60 47.45
CA SER A 344 8.80 2.65 46.65
C SER A 344 7.87 3.34 45.64
N ARG A 345 8.17 3.23 44.35
CA ARG A 345 7.48 3.93 43.25
C ARG A 345 6.44 3.03 42.58
N GLY A 346 6.74 2.51 41.39
CA GLY A 346 5.86 1.61 40.64
C GLY A 346 5.80 0.21 41.25
N ALA A 347 4.67 -0.46 41.04
CA ALA A 347 4.47 -1.85 41.39
C ALA A 347 3.79 -2.61 40.24
N VAL A 348 4.03 -3.91 40.13
CA VAL A 348 3.33 -4.81 39.22
C VAL A 348 3.25 -6.21 39.84
N CYS A 349 2.24 -6.99 39.45
CA CYS A 349 2.15 -8.40 39.83
C CYS A 349 2.51 -9.28 38.64
N THR A 350 3.32 -10.32 38.87
CA THR A 350 3.61 -11.35 37.86
C THR A 350 2.54 -12.45 37.86
N PRO A 351 2.46 -13.30 36.82
CA PRO A 351 1.43 -14.35 36.72
C PRO A 351 1.38 -15.35 37.88
N ASP A 352 2.46 -15.46 38.65
CA ASP A 352 2.53 -16.26 39.89
C ASP A 352 1.97 -15.53 41.12
N ASN A 353 1.34 -14.36 40.94
CA ASN A 353 0.76 -13.47 41.95
C ASN A 353 1.76 -12.84 42.93
N ASP A 354 3.06 -12.89 42.63
CA ASP A 354 4.04 -12.13 43.39
C ASP A 354 3.99 -10.64 43.01
N VAL A 355 4.19 -9.78 44.00
CA VAL A 355 4.27 -8.33 43.80
C VAL A 355 5.72 -7.87 43.70
N TRP A 356 6.01 -7.13 42.64
CA TRP A 356 7.30 -6.53 42.35
C TRP A 356 7.23 -5.02 42.52
N VAL A 357 8.19 -4.44 43.23
CA VAL A 357 8.18 -3.03 43.61
C VAL A 357 9.52 -2.39 43.25
N THR A 358 9.47 -1.23 42.59
CA THR A 358 10.66 -0.40 42.31
C THR A 358 10.98 0.51 43.49
N ASN A 359 12.24 0.51 43.93
CA ASN A 359 12.71 1.26 45.10
C ASN A 359 13.73 2.31 44.67
N SER A 360 13.22 3.49 44.33
CA SER A 360 14.03 4.60 43.80
C SER A 360 15.11 5.09 44.75
N GLY A 361 14.92 4.94 46.07
CA GLY A 361 15.90 5.37 47.06
C GLY A 361 17.08 4.41 47.24
N GLN A 362 17.00 3.19 46.68
CA GLN A 362 18.05 2.17 46.79
C GLN A 362 18.52 1.60 45.44
N ASN A 363 17.94 2.04 44.31
CA ASN A 363 18.22 1.50 42.98
C ASN A 363 17.99 -0.02 42.90
N THR A 364 16.89 -0.48 43.50
CA THR A 364 16.52 -1.91 43.52
C THR A 364 15.10 -2.15 43.07
N VAL A 365 14.83 -3.39 42.69
CA VAL A 365 13.49 -3.98 42.62
C VAL A 365 13.38 -5.08 43.66
N THR A 366 12.32 -5.06 44.46
CA THR A 366 12.02 -6.09 45.47
C THR A 366 10.82 -6.91 45.05
N ARG A 367 10.87 -8.23 45.27
CA ARG A 367 9.79 -9.17 44.99
C ARG A 367 9.26 -9.77 46.27
N TYR A 368 7.95 -9.77 46.46
CA TYR A 368 7.28 -10.36 47.61
C TYR A 368 6.22 -11.38 47.18
N ASP A 369 6.04 -12.43 47.99
CA ASP A 369 4.86 -13.29 47.86
C ASP A 369 3.61 -12.67 48.51
N ALA A 370 2.46 -13.33 48.33
CA ALA A 370 1.18 -12.92 48.93
C ALA A 370 1.20 -12.86 50.47
N ASN A 371 2.16 -13.53 51.12
CA ASN A 371 2.33 -13.55 52.58
C ASN A 371 3.34 -12.50 53.07
N GLN A 372 3.74 -11.55 52.22
CA GLN A 372 4.69 -10.47 52.50
C GLN A 372 6.14 -10.92 52.68
N ASN A 373 6.48 -12.18 52.33
CA ASN A 373 7.86 -12.65 52.40
C ASN A 373 8.67 -12.04 51.25
N LEU A 374 9.82 -11.43 51.58
CA LEU A 374 10.76 -10.91 50.58
C LEU A 374 11.49 -12.08 49.90
N LYS A 375 11.17 -12.34 48.63
CA LYS A 375 11.79 -13.40 47.83
C LYS A 375 13.11 -12.97 47.21
N ALA A 376 13.22 -11.71 46.80
CA ALA A 376 14.43 -11.20 46.14
C ALA A 376 14.56 -9.68 46.28
N THR A 377 15.82 -9.21 46.29
CA THR A 377 16.20 -7.81 46.06
C THR A 377 17.17 -7.78 44.90
N ILE A 378 16.75 -7.19 43.78
CA ILE A 378 17.50 -7.14 42.52
C ILE A 378 18.04 -5.71 42.36
N SER A 379 19.34 -5.55 42.13
CA SER A 379 19.91 -4.24 41.77
C SER A 379 19.58 -3.89 40.33
N VAL A 380 19.16 -2.65 40.09
CA VAL A 380 18.79 -2.12 38.77
C VAL A 380 19.47 -0.77 38.52
N GLY A 381 19.10 -0.11 37.42
CA GLY A 381 19.55 1.25 37.07
C GLY A 381 19.15 2.33 38.09
N TRP A 382 19.48 3.57 37.75
CA TRP A 382 19.38 4.70 38.68
C TRP A 382 17.95 5.23 38.82
N GLU A 383 17.48 5.31 40.07
CA GLU A 383 16.18 5.87 40.45
C GLU A 383 15.01 5.18 39.70
N PRO A 384 14.83 3.85 39.85
CA PRO A 384 13.77 3.11 39.16
C PRO A 384 12.38 3.68 39.48
N SER A 385 11.61 3.94 38.43
CA SER A 385 10.35 4.69 38.50
C SER A 385 9.17 3.88 37.99
N GLY A 386 9.38 3.15 36.90
CA GLY A 386 8.40 2.37 36.16
C GLY A 386 8.67 0.88 36.21
N ILE A 387 7.61 0.08 36.26
CA ILE A 387 7.70 -1.37 36.21
C ILE A 387 6.51 -1.97 35.49
N SER A 388 6.74 -3.01 34.69
CA SER A 388 5.72 -3.66 33.87
C SER A 388 6.07 -5.13 33.67
N VAL A 389 5.10 -5.93 33.23
CA VAL A 389 5.29 -7.33 32.87
C VAL A 389 4.95 -7.49 31.40
N ASP A 390 5.84 -8.11 30.64
CA ASP A 390 5.60 -8.38 29.22
C ASP A 390 4.81 -9.68 29.00
N SER A 391 4.62 -9.99 27.72
CA SER A 391 4.01 -11.23 27.22
C SER A 391 4.55 -12.52 27.80
N ASP A 392 5.85 -12.55 28.04
CA ASP A 392 6.58 -13.74 28.44
C ASP A 392 6.65 -13.85 29.97
N GLY A 393 5.94 -12.95 30.67
CA GLY A 393 5.97 -12.82 32.12
C GLY A 393 7.24 -12.13 32.64
N LEU A 394 8.11 -11.59 31.78
CA LEU A 394 9.33 -10.92 32.19
C LEU A 394 9.03 -9.53 32.74
N VAL A 395 9.81 -9.13 33.75
CA VAL A 395 9.62 -7.85 34.45
C VAL A 395 10.51 -6.79 33.82
N TRP A 396 9.93 -5.71 33.32
CA TRP A 396 10.65 -4.60 32.70
C TRP A 396 10.63 -3.37 33.59
N VAL A 397 11.78 -2.73 33.74
CA VAL A 397 12.03 -1.62 34.67
C VAL A 397 12.55 -0.42 33.91
N ALA A 398 11.87 0.71 34.06
CA ALA A 398 12.30 2.00 33.55
C ALA A 398 12.91 2.83 34.69
N CYS A 399 14.05 3.45 34.39
CA CYS A 399 14.85 4.17 35.37
C CYS A 399 14.83 5.67 35.06
N TYR A 400 14.60 6.49 36.09
CA TYR A 400 14.37 7.92 35.89
C TYR A 400 15.63 8.66 35.44
N ARG A 401 16.80 8.31 35.97
CA ARG A 401 18.08 8.96 35.66
C ARG A 401 19.01 8.08 34.81
N ASP A 402 18.41 7.20 34.03
CA ASP A 402 19.13 6.28 33.16
C ASP A 402 18.38 6.19 31.84
N GLU A 403 19.09 6.29 30.73
CA GLU A 403 18.52 6.13 29.38
C GLU A 403 18.23 4.66 29.05
N LYS A 404 18.37 3.78 30.04
CA LYS A 404 18.22 2.33 29.89
C LYS A 404 16.95 1.82 30.55
N ILE A 405 16.33 0.85 29.88
CA ILE A 405 15.35 -0.04 30.51
C ILE A 405 15.97 -1.41 30.73
N GLN A 406 15.59 -2.09 31.81
CA GLN A 406 16.16 -3.38 32.22
C GLN A 406 15.07 -4.44 32.32
N CYS A 407 15.36 -5.64 31.84
CA CYS A 407 14.49 -6.80 31.91
C CYS A 407 15.00 -7.78 32.96
N ILE A 408 14.12 -8.23 33.85
CA ILE A 408 14.39 -9.15 34.94
C ILE A 408 13.61 -10.44 34.68
N SER A 409 14.27 -11.59 34.84
CA SER A 409 13.61 -12.88 34.81
C SER A 409 12.98 -13.19 36.17
N PRO A 410 11.66 -13.48 36.26
CA PRO A 410 11.04 -13.97 37.48
C PRO A 410 11.52 -15.37 37.88
N ILE A 411 12.10 -16.15 36.97
CA ILE A 411 12.59 -17.49 37.30
C ILE A 411 13.88 -17.38 38.10
N THR A 412 14.80 -16.51 37.67
CA THR A 412 16.14 -16.40 38.27
C THR A 412 16.30 -15.22 39.23
N ASN A 413 15.36 -14.26 39.24
CA ASN A 413 15.48 -12.99 39.97
C ASN A 413 16.75 -12.19 39.61
N THR A 414 17.10 -12.17 38.33
CA THR A 414 18.27 -11.44 37.84
C THR A 414 17.92 -10.62 36.61
N VAL A 415 18.64 -9.51 36.40
CA VAL A 415 18.58 -8.73 35.17
C VAL A 415 19.18 -9.59 34.04
N ILE A 416 18.40 -9.84 32.99
CA ILE A 416 18.78 -10.69 31.86
C ILE A 416 18.93 -9.91 30.55
N LYS A 417 18.33 -8.72 30.43
CA LYS A 417 18.47 -7.84 29.26
C LYS A 417 18.53 -6.38 29.69
N GLN A 418 19.13 -5.55 28.85
CA GLN A 418 19.15 -4.11 28.99
C GLN A 418 19.04 -3.47 27.61
N VAL A 419 18.13 -2.51 27.45
CA VAL A 419 17.93 -1.75 26.21
C VAL A 419 18.37 -0.32 26.45
N ASN A 420 19.17 0.23 25.54
CA ASN A 420 19.66 1.60 25.63
C ASN A 420 18.85 2.50 24.70
N LEU A 421 18.01 3.36 25.26
CA LEU A 421 17.21 4.34 24.53
C LEU A 421 17.98 5.66 24.51
N GLN A 422 19.01 5.75 23.67
CA GLN A 422 19.94 6.89 23.67
C GLN A 422 19.23 8.22 23.39
N TYR A 423 19.71 9.30 24.00
CA TYR A 423 19.18 10.66 23.81
C TYR A 423 17.73 10.84 24.27
N THR A 424 17.34 10.13 25.33
CA THR A 424 16.01 10.20 25.94
C THR A 424 15.99 11.00 27.24
N ASP A 425 17.16 11.32 27.79
CA ASP A 425 17.37 12.03 29.06
C ASP A 425 16.85 11.28 30.31
N GLY A 426 16.28 10.09 30.15
CA GLY A 426 15.74 9.25 31.23
C GLY A 426 14.26 8.90 31.05
N HIS A 427 13.75 8.04 31.94
CA HIS A 427 12.42 7.45 31.79
C HIS A 427 11.54 7.64 33.02
N TYR A 428 10.52 8.51 32.93
CA TYR A 428 9.53 8.69 33.99
C TYR A 428 8.25 7.89 33.74
N ALA A 429 8.39 6.60 33.44
CA ALA A 429 7.34 5.71 32.96
C ALA A 429 6.50 5.08 34.07
N TYR A 430 5.58 5.83 34.65
CA TYR A 430 4.74 5.30 35.72
C TYR A 430 3.46 4.68 35.13
N ASN A 431 3.06 3.50 35.63
CA ASN A 431 2.07 2.56 35.07
C ASN A 431 2.67 1.46 34.17
N ASN A 432 1.79 0.57 33.73
CA ASN A 432 2.13 -0.57 32.91
C ASN A 432 2.41 -0.14 31.45
N MET A 433 3.69 -0.06 31.11
CA MET A 433 4.24 0.21 29.79
C MET A 433 3.87 -0.85 28.75
N ALA A 434 3.51 -2.06 29.18
CA ALA A 434 3.09 -3.17 28.30
C ALA A 434 1.57 -3.21 28.09
N GLY A 435 0.79 -2.38 28.81
CA GLY A 435 -0.67 -2.49 28.88
C GLY A 435 -1.14 -3.53 29.90
N SER A 436 -2.32 -3.33 30.48
CA SER A 436 -2.93 -4.35 31.34
C SER A 436 -3.05 -5.64 30.55
N ILE A 437 -2.45 -6.72 31.03
CA ILE A 437 -2.67 -8.07 30.51
C ILE A 437 -4.14 -8.36 30.78
N ARG A 438 -5.02 -8.05 29.81
CA ARG A 438 -6.38 -8.57 29.82
C ARG A 438 -6.25 -10.03 29.43
N GLU A 439 -6.79 -10.91 30.27
CA GLU A 439 -6.94 -12.33 29.98
C GLU A 439 -7.48 -12.49 28.55
N CYS A 440 -6.85 -13.41 27.80
CA CYS A 440 -6.97 -13.57 26.36
C CYS A 440 -8.40 -13.31 25.85
N ILE A 441 -8.61 -12.19 25.16
CA ILE A 441 -9.77 -12.05 24.30
C ILE A 441 -9.39 -12.77 23.01
N ALA A 442 -9.75 -14.05 22.91
CA ALA A 442 -9.71 -14.73 21.63
C ALA A 442 -10.48 -13.88 20.61
N THR A 443 -9.82 -13.47 19.54
CA THR A 443 -10.39 -12.56 18.55
C THR A 443 -11.76 -13.08 18.09
N ASN A 444 -12.77 -12.22 18.17
CA ASN A 444 -14.12 -12.51 17.68
C ASN A 444 -14.36 -11.99 16.26
N SER A 445 -13.44 -11.18 15.71
CA SER A 445 -13.51 -10.70 14.33
C SER A 445 -12.14 -10.45 13.71
N GLY A 446 -11.96 -10.79 12.44
CA GLY A 446 -10.72 -10.58 11.69
C GLY A 446 -10.98 -10.38 10.20
N ALA A 447 -9.96 -10.00 9.44
CA ALA A 447 -10.09 -9.78 8.01
C ALA A 447 -8.85 -10.19 7.23
N TRP A 448 -9.07 -10.67 6.01
CA TRP A 448 -8.04 -10.88 5.02
C TRP A 448 -8.34 -10.05 3.78
N THR A 449 -7.37 -9.25 3.35
CA THR A 449 -7.52 -8.38 2.18
C THR A 449 -6.47 -8.71 1.15
N ILE A 450 -6.88 -8.91 -0.10
CA ILE A 450 -5.98 -9.13 -1.24
C ILE A 450 -6.33 -8.22 -2.40
N ILE A 451 -5.31 -7.72 -3.10
CA ILE A 451 -5.47 -6.96 -4.34
C ILE A 451 -4.94 -7.83 -5.48
N TYR A 452 -5.83 -8.20 -6.39
CA TYR A 452 -5.48 -8.86 -7.64
C TYR A 452 -5.26 -7.83 -8.74
N ASP A 453 -4.10 -7.87 -9.39
CA ASP A 453 -3.78 -7.07 -10.58
C ASP A 453 -3.99 -7.94 -11.83
N SER A 454 -4.93 -7.55 -12.70
CA SER A 454 -5.15 -8.24 -13.97
C SER A 454 -4.07 -7.97 -15.02
N HIS A 455 -3.21 -6.98 -14.76
CA HIS A 455 -2.26 -6.36 -15.70
C HIS A 455 -2.90 -5.75 -16.95
N ALA A 456 -4.24 -5.62 -16.98
CA ALA A 456 -5.00 -5.07 -18.08
C ALA A 456 -5.90 -3.92 -17.60
N ALA A 457 -5.90 -2.80 -18.33
CA ALA A 457 -6.81 -1.70 -18.03
C ALA A 457 -8.26 -2.09 -18.34
N ASN A 458 -9.21 -1.60 -17.53
CA ASN A 458 -10.66 -1.83 -17.71
C ASN A 458 -11.07 -3.31 -17.77
N THR A 459 -10.45 -4.17 -16.96
CA THR A 459 -10.86 -5.58 -16.85
C THR A 459 -12.24 -5.69 -16.20
N GLY A 460 -13.13 -6.48 -16.81
CA GLY A 460 -14.38 -6.90 -16.19
C GLY A 460 -14.15 -8.11 -15.28
N TRP A 461 -15.03 -8.31 -14.31
CA TRP A 461 -14.94 -9.40 -13.34
C TRP A 461 -16.08 -10.38 -13.60
N GLU A 462 -15.78 -11.68 -13.74
CA GLU A 462 -16.81 -12.69 -13.97
C GLU A 462 -17.39 -13.14 -12.64
N LYS A 463 -16.53 -13.65 -11.75
CA LYS A 463 -16.94 -14.15 -10.44
C LYS A 463 -15.76 -14.23 -9.48
N VAL A 464 -16.10 -14.30 -8.19
CA VAL A 464 -15.21 -14.74 -7.12
C VAL A 464 -15.86 -15.94 -6.46
N THR A 465 -15.12 -17.04 -6.33
CA THR A 465 -15.59 -18.29 -5.72
C THR A 465 -14.65 -18.71 -4.60
N TRP A 466 -15.19 -19.26 -3.52
CA TRP A 466 -14.41 -19.78 -2.41
C TRP A 466 -15.09 -21.00 -1.80
N ASN A 467 -14.31 -21.78 -1.06
CA ASN A 467 -14.79 -22.80 -0.13
C ASN A 467 -14.48 -22.35 1.30
N ASP A 468 -15.49 -22.40 2.16
CA ASP A 468 -15.40 -22.05 3.57
C ASP A 468 -16.09 -23.07 4.45
N GLN A 469 -15.82 -22.97 5.75
CA GLN A 469 -16.56 -23.66 6.79
C GLN A 469 -16.84 -22.68 7.93
N PRO A 470 -18.11 -22.37 8.20
CA PRO A 470 -18.49 -21.68 9.44
C PRO A 470 -18.38 -22.67 10.61
N GLY A 471 -17.16 -22.91 11.10
CA GLY A 471 -16.81 -23.56 12.38
C GLY A 471 -17.42 -24.96 12.71
N ASP A 472 -16.63 -26.02 12.48
CA ASP A 472 -16.76 -27.47 12.82
C ASP A 472 -17.87 -28.34 12.13
N PRO A 473 -17.59 -29.61 11.72
CA PRO A 473 -18.12 -30.22 10.48
C PRO A 473 -19.27 -31.24 10.63
N ASP A 474 -19.93 -31.38 11.79
CA ASP A 474 -20.82 -32.53 12.03
C ASP A 474 -22.34 -32.31 11.82
N ASP A 475 -22.86 -31.08 11.67
CA ASP A 475 -24.33 -30.90 11.70
C ASP A 475 -24.94 -29.68 10.99
N GLY A 476 -24.14 -28.84 10.32
CA GLY A 476 -24.68 -27.74 9.51
C GLY A 476 -24.98 -26.48 10.33
N GLU A 477 -24.42 -25.37 9.84
CA GLU A 477 -24.68 -23.98 10.23
C GLU A 477 -24.64 -23.70 11.76
N TYR A 478 -23.46 -23.34 12.28
CA TYR A 478 -23.36 -22.68 13.59
C TYR A 478 -23.86 -21.22 13.47
N PRO A 479 -24.90 -20.80 14.20
CA PRO A 479 -25.41 -19.41 14.14
C PRO A 479 -24.45 -18.38 14.76
N GLY A 480 -23.32 -18.82 15.31
CA GLY A 480 -22.35 -17.97 16.00
C GLY A 480 -21.01 -17.81 15.27
N ALA A 481 -20.86 -18.20 14.00
CA ALA A 481 -19.66 -17.93 13.21
C ALA A 481 -20.02 -17.61 11.75
N ALA A 482 -19.43 -16.56 11.18
CA ALA A 482 -19.75 -16.08 9.84
C ALA A 482 -18.50 -15.65 9.06
N LEU A 483 -18.57 -15.85 7.74
CA LEU A 483 -17.60 -15.34 6.80
C LEU A 483 -18.32 -14.46 5.77
N THR A 484 -17.92 -13.19 5.66
CA THR A 484 -18.49 -12.22 4.71
C THR A 484 -17.44 -11.79 3.71
N VAL A 485 -17.69 -11.98 2.41
CA VAL A 485 -16.79 -11.56 1.33
C VAL A 485 -17.34 -10.33 0.64
N SER A 486 -16.46 -9.37 0.35
CA SER A 486 -16.79 -8.16 -0.39
C SER A 486 -15.71 -7.80 -1.39
N VAL A 487 -16.09 -7.04 -2.41
CA VAL A 487 -15.19 -6.66 -3.51
C VAL A 487 -15.27 -5.17 -3.83
N GLN A 488 -14.15 -4.65 -4.32
CA GLN A 488 -14.01 -3.29 -4.88
C GLN A 488 -13.11 -3.34 -6.11
N SER A 489 -13.41 -2.55 -7.14
CA SER A 489 -12.53 -2.43 -8.32
C SER A 489 -11.89 -1.05 -8.42
N SER A 490 -10.70 -0.99 -9.03
CA SER A 490 -9.93 0.23 -9.22
C SER A 490 -9.16 0.20 -10.55
N SER A 491 -9.00 1.36 -11.19
CA SER A 491 -8.11 1.52 -12.35
C SER A 491 -6.64 1.78 -11.98
N ASP A 492 -6.37 2.27 -10.78
CA ASP A 492 -5.06 2.82 -10.36
C ASP A 492 -4.49 2.18 -9.09
N SER A 493 -5.20 1.24 -8.47
CA SER A 493 -4.89 0.60 -7.17
C SER A 493 -4.93 1.53 -5.95
N VAL A 494 -5.40 2.76 -6.13
CA VAL A 494 -5.49 3.78 -5.07
C VAL A 494 -6.95 4.14 -4.81
N THR A 495 -7.68 4.53 -5.86
CA THR A 495 -9.09 4.90 -5.77
C THR A 495 -9.96 3.70 -6.09
N PHE A 496 -10.66 3.17 -5.08
CA PHE A 496 -11.54 2.00 -5.23
C PHE A 496 -13.02 2.39 -5.30
N SER A 497 -13.79 1.60 -6.04
CA SER A 497 -15.25 1.69 -6.04
C SER A 497 -15.83 1.46 -4.64
N PRO A 498 -17.11 1.84 -4.39
CA PRO A 498 -17.81 1.41 -3.18
C PRO A 498 -17.74 -0.10 -2.99
N GLU A 499 -17.63 -0.53 -1.72
CA GLU A 499 -17.60 -1.94 -1.33
C GLU A 499 -18.95 -2.61 -1.61
N GLN A 500 -18.91 -3.80 -2.23
CA GLN A 500 -20.09 -4.63 -2.46
C GLN A 500 -19.88 -6.00 -1.85
N VAL A 501 -20.80 -6.41 -0.97
CA VAL A 501 -20.86 -7.76 -0.40
C VAL A 501 -21.41 -8.73 -1.44
N ILE A 502 -20.77 -9.88 -1.59
CA ILE A 502 -21.08 -10.89 -2.60
C ILE A 502 -21.19 -12.28 -1.97
N SER A 503 -21.89 -13.18 -2.65
CA SER A 503 -21.91 -14.62 -2.35
C SER A 503 -20.99 -15.40 -3.27
N SER A 504 -20.57 -16.60 -2.86
CA SER A 504 -19.63 -17.42 -3.63
C SER A 504 -20.23 -17.79 -4.98
N GLY A 505 -19.58 -17.35 -6.06
CA GLY A 505 -20.03 -17.59 -7.43
C GLY A 505 -21.04 -16.60 -7.98
N ASP A 506 -21.36 -15.51 -7.27
CA ASP A 506 -22.17 -14.42 -7.81
C ASP A 506 -21.55 -13.83 -9.07
N ASP A 507 -22.41 -13.41 -10.01
CA ASP A 507 -22.00 -12.68 -11.20
C ASP A 507 -21.61 -11.25 -10.81
N LEU A 508 -20.39 -10.86 -11.18
CA LEU A 508 -19.82 -9.56 -10.86
C LEU A 508 -20.02 -8.51 -11.97
N GLU A 509 -20.98 -8.71 -12.87
CA GLU A 509 -21.33 -7.76 -13.93
C GLU A 509 -21.64 -6.32 -13.46
N LEU A 510 -22.10 -6.15 -12.22
CA LEU A 510 -22.39 -4.84 -11.63
C LEU A 510 -21.17 -4.18 -10.96
N ILE A 511 -20.07 -4.92 -10.78
CA ILE A 511 -18.81 -4.36 -10.27
C ILE A 511 -18.16 -3.53 -11.39
N PRO A 512 -17.78 -2.26 -11.14
CA PRO A 512 -17.11 -1.44 -12.13
C PRO A 512 -15.87 -2.14 -12.69
N VAL A 513 -15.60 -1.90 -13.98
CA VAL A 513 -14.37 -2.39 -14.61
C VAL A 513 -13.15 -1.66 -14.03
N GLY A 514 -12.02 -2.36 -13.94
CA GLY A 514 -10.78 -1.82 -13.40
C GLY A 514 -9.61 -2.75 -13.65
N ARG A 515 -8.37 -2.29 -13.43
CA ARG A 515 -7.19 -3.16 -13.50
C ARG A 515 -7.04 -4.02 -12.24
N TYR A 516 -7.50 -3.50 -11.12
CA TYR A 516 -7.35 -4.11 -9.82
C TYR A 516 -8.70 -4.52 -9.26
N LEU A 517 -8.75 -5.71 -8.66
CA LEU A 517 -9.86 -6.15 -7.82
C LEU A 517 -9.35 -6.37 -6.40
N LYS A 518 -9.86 -5.59 -5.45
CA LYS A 518 -9.62 -5.80 -4.02
C LYS A 518 -10.74 -6.69 -3.49
N VAL A 519 -10.36 -7.80 -2.86
CA VAL A 519 -11.27 -8.72 -2.18
C VAL A 519 -10.99 -8.64 -0.69
N ILE A 520 -12.04 -8.45 0.11
CA ILE A 520 -11.97 -8.36 1.57
C ILE A 520 -12.85 -9.48 2.13
N VAL A 521 -12.23 -10.41 2.86
CA VAL A 521 -12.90 -11.49 3.57
C VAL A 521 -12.91 -11.16 5.05
N ARG A 522 -14.09 -11.04 5.67
CA ARG A 522 -14.26 -10.79 7.10
C ARG A 522 -14.72 -12.05 7.79
N PHE A 523 -14.07 -12.36 8.90
CA PHE A 523 -14.33 -13.50 9.78
C PHE A 523 -14.97 -12.94 11.04
N GLU A 524 -16.10 -13.49 11.46
CA GLU A 524 -16.80 -13.09 12.69
C GLU A 524 -17.22 -14.34 13.47
N ARG A 525 -17.19 -14.24 14.80
CA ARG A 525 -17.72 -15.27 15.69
C ARG A 525 -18.27 -14.68 16.98
N GLU A 526 -19.24 -15.36 17.56
CA GLU A 526 -19.68 -15.14 18.93
C GLU A 526 -18.66 -15.67 19.93
N GLU A 527 -18.68 -15.14 21.15
CA GLU A 527 -17.77 -15.56 22.21
C GLU A 527 -17.92 -17.07 22.50
N GLY A 528 -16.83 -17.81 22.35
CA GLY A 528 -16.80 -19.27 22.57
C GLY A 528 -17.16 -20.13 21.34
N ALA A 529 -17.60 -19.55 20.23
CA ALA A 529 -17.82 -20.29 18.98
C ALA A 529 -16.49 -20.67 18.28
N PRO A 530 -16.43 -21.75 17.50
CA PRO A 530 -15.24 -22.07 16.70
C PRO A 530 -14.91 -20.96 15.69
N SER A 531 -13.64 -20.88 15.25
CA SER A 531 -13.28 -19.94 14.17
C SER A 531 -13.92 -20.38 12.85
N PRO A 532 -14.46 -19.45 12.04
CA PRO A 532 -14.70 -19.73 10.63
C PRO A 532 -13.38 -19.97 9.89
N ILE A 533 -13.42 -20.81 8.85
CA ILE A 533 -12.26 -21.24 8.06
C ILE A 533 -12.51 -20.91 6.59
N LEU A 534 -11.52 -20.33 5.92
CA LEU A 534 -11.45 -20.18 4.48
C LEU A 534 -10.40 -21.15 3.93
N TYR A 535 -10.81 -22.06 3.05
CA TYR A 535 -9.92 -23.07 2.45
C TYR A 535 -9.24 -22.56 1.18
N ASP A 536 -10.00 -21.85 0.36
CA ASP A 536 -9.50 -21.27 -0.89
C ASP A 536 -10.33 -20.08 -1.33
N LEU A 537 -9.76 -19.25 -2.20
CA LEU A 537 -10.48 -18.20 -2.91
C LEU A 537 -9.95 -18.10 -4.33
N THR A 538 -10.83 -18.03 -5.31
CA THR A 538 -10.50 -17.91 -6.73
C THR A 538 -11.15 -16.66 -7.32
N ILE A 539 -10.34 -15.83 -7.97
CA ILE A 539 -10.78 -14.67 -8.73
C ILE A 539 -10.74 -15.03 -10.22
N THR A 540 -11.89 -14.89 -10.88
CA THR A 540 -12.02 -15.11 -12.33
C THR A 540 -12.32 -13.78 -13.03
N PRO A 541 -11.33 -13.18 -13.71
CA PRO A 541 -11.56 -12.03 -14.57
C PRO A 541 -12.40 -12.43 -15.78
N LYS A 542 -13.33 -11.55 -16.19
CA LYS A 542 -14.12 -11.72 -17.41
C LYS A 542 -13.18 -11.66 -18.60
N GLN A 543 -13.09 -12.76 -19.35
CA GLN A 543 -12.25 -12.79 -20.54
C GLN A 543 -12.80 -11.79 -21.57
N PRO A 544 -11.92 -11.06 -22.27
CA PRO A 544 -12.34 -10.29 -23.43
C PRO A 544 -13.03 -11.24 -24.41
N VAL A 545 -14.26 -10.93 -24.83
CA VAL A 545 -14.91 -11.71 -25.90
C VAL A 545 -14.18 -11.40 -27.20
N ILE A 546 -13.31 -12.32 -27.61
CA ILE A 546 -12.59 -12.31 -28.88
C ILE A 546 -13.57 -12.80 -29.95
N ASP A 547 -14.10 -11.88 -30.78
CA ASP A 547 -14.89 -12.21 -31.97
C ASP A 547 -14.04 -13.05 -32.94
N PRO A 548 -14.41 -14.30 -33.30
CA PRO A 548 -13.58 -15.20 -34.09
C PRO A 548 -13.19 -14.71 -35.51
N ASP A 549 -13.71 -13.57 -35.97
CA ASP A 549 -13.42 -12.98 -37.28
C ASP A 549 -12.20 -12.02 -37.34
N TYR A 550 -11.27 -12.05 -36.37
CA TYR A 550 -10.06 -11.20 -36.37
C TYR A 550 -9.24 -11.28 -37.68
N GLN A 551 -9.30 -10.24 -38.50
CA GLN A 551 -8.39 -10.06 -39.63
C GLN A 551 -7.21 -9.18 -39.22
N SER A 552 -6.05 -9.81 -39.00
CA SER A 552 -4.77 -9.11 -39.15
C SER A 552 -4.56 -8.85 -40.64
N PHE A 553 -4.16 -7.63 -41.01
CA PHE A 553 -3.85 -7.29 -42.39
C PHE A 553 -2.48 -6.59 -42.50
N MET A 554 -1.76 -6.93 -43.57
CA MET A 554 -0.48 -6.34 -43.92
C MET A 554 -0.72 -5.07 -44.75
N LEU A 555 -0.09 -3.96 -44.36
CA LEU A 555 -0.23 -2.68 -45.04
C LEU A 555 1.11 -2.28 -45.65
N LYS A 556 1.14 -2.09 -46.97
CA LYS A 556 2.34 -1.61 -47.66
C LYS A 556 2.53 -0.12 -47.41
N GLN A 557 3.78 0.30 -47.26
CA GLN A 557 4.13 1.68 -46.91
C GLN A 557 3.80 2.70 -48.01
N ALA A 558 3.82 2.29 -49.28
CA ALA A 558 3.42 3.10 -50.42
C ALA A 558 2.84 2.24 -51.53
N TYR A 559 1.96 2.84 -52.33
CA TYR A 559 1.25 2.18 -53.44
C TYR A 559 1.34 3.03 -54.72
N PRO A 560 1.16 2.44 -55.91
CA PRO A 560 1.09 3.19 -57.16
C PRO A 560 -0.15 4.10 -57.17
N GLY A 561 0.04 5.41 -57.16
CA GLY A 561 -1.04 6.40 -57.28
C GLY A 561 -0.62 7.82 -56.95
N ARG A 562 -1.51 8.81 -57.12
CA ARG A 562 -1.23 10.21 -56.75
C ARG A 562 -1.40 10.39 -55.24
N SER A 563 -0.59 11.27 -54.63
CA SER A 563 -0.63 11.61 -53.20
C SER A 563 -1.94 12.27 -52.73
N CYS A 564 -2.92 12.46 -53.62
CA CYS A 564 -4.21 13.08 -53.35
C CYS A 564 -5.41 12.14 -53.58
N GLU A 565 -5.18 10.87 -53.93
CA GLU A 565 -6.26 9.90 -54.18
C GLU A 565 -6.22 8.75 -53.15
N PRO A 566 -7.36 8.33 -52.57
CA PRO A 566 -7.41 7.17 -51.66
C PRO A 566 -7.21 5.88 -52.47
N ASN A 567 -6.08 5.18 -52.29
CA ASN A 567 -5.71 4.08 -53.19
C ASN A 567 -5.94 2.67 -52.61
N GLN A 568 -6.15 2.52 -51.30
CA GLN A 568 -6.63 1.26 -50.71
C GLN A 568 -7.61 1.50 -49.57
N LYS A 569 -8.64 0.64 -49.52
CA LYS A 569 -9.77 0.70 -48.59
C LYS A 569 -9.91 -0.66 -47.90
N PHE A 570 -9.78 -0.70 -46.58
CA PHE A 570 -10.06 -1.90 -45.79
C PHE A 570 -11.41 -1.76 -45.09
N ALA A 571 -12.26 -2.78 -45.17
CA ALA A 571 -13.60 -2.74 -44.62
C ALA A 571 -13.58 -2.88 -43.09
N GLY A 572 -14.28 -1.98 -42.40
CA GLY A 572 -14.68 -2.15 -41.01
C GLY A 572 -15.88 -3.09 -40.84
N PHE A 573 -16.35 -3.19 -39.59
CA PHE A 573 -17.40 -4.12 -39.13
C PHE A 573 -18.56 -4.30 -40.11
N ASN A 574 -18.96 -5.57 -40.29
CA ASN A 574 -20.11 -6.04 -41.09
C ASN A 574 -19.99 -6.08 -42.62
N GLY A 575 -18.78 -6.00 -43.20
CA GLY A 575 -18.52 -6.49 -44.57
C GLY A 575 -19.38 -5.90 -45.69
N ARG A 576 -20.06 -4.76 -45.46
CA ARG A 576 -20.84 -4.03 -46.45
C ARG A 576 -20.02 -2.85 -46.92
N VAL A 577 -19.93 -2.69 -48.25
CA VAL A 577 -19.03 -1.77 -48.98
C VAL A 577 -19.43 -0.29 -48.80
N GLY A 578 -19.64 0.20 -47.58
CA GLY A 578 -19.92 1.60 -47.33
C GLY A 578 -20.26 1.91 -45.87
N SER A 579 -19.24 2.21 -45.06
CA SER A 579 -19.21 3.39 -44.18
C SER A 579 -18.05 3.41 -43.18
N ASP A 580 -17.18 2.40 -43.06
CA ASP A 580 -15.96 2.49 -42.22
C ASP A 580 -14.75 1.99 -43.00
N VAL A 581 -13.86 2.91 -43.38
CA VAL A 581 -12.78 2.67 -44.32
C VAL A 581 -11.46 3.15 -43.74
N ILE A 582 -10.48 2.25 -43.63
CA ILE A 582 -9.07 2.68 -43.53
C ILE A 582 -8.64 3.08 -44.95
N GLU A 583 -8.40 4.37 -45.17
CA GLU A 583 -7.91 4.92 -46.43
C GLU A 583 -6.39 5.09 -46.36
N ALA A 584 -5.66 4.41 -47.25
CA ALA A 584 -4.24 4.68 -47.43
C ALA A 584 -4.04 5.61 -48.63
N VAL A 585 -3.46 6.78 -48.38
CA VAL A 585 -2.83 7.63 -49.40
C VAL A 585 -1.37 7.16 -49.50
N PRO A 586 -0.67 7.24 -50.64
CA PRO A 586 0.74 6.89 -50.69
C PRO A 586 1.54 7.57 -49.56
N GLY A 587 2.06 6.78 -48.61
CA GLY A 587 2.82 7.28 -47.47
C GLY A 587 2.02 7.75 -46.25
N VAL A 588 0.68 7.63 -46.22
CA VAL A 588 -0.17 8.02 -45.08
C VAL A 588 -1.28 7.00 -44.84
N LEU A 589 -1.37 6.50 -43.61
CA LEU A 589 -2.53 5.78 -43.09
C LEU A 589 -3.57 6.79 -42.62
N ALA A 590 -4.82 6.67 -43.08
CA ALA A 590 -5.96 7.39 -42.52
C ALA A 590 -7.06 6.40 -42.10
N ILE A 591 -7.61 6.59 -40.90
CA ILE A 591 -8.73 5.82 -40.35
C ILE A 591 -9.99 6.67 -40.56
N GLY A 592 -10.79 6.33 -41.56
CA GLY A 592 -11.95 7.12 -42.00
C GLY A 592 -13.29 6.40 -41.76
N PRO A 593 -14.09 6.78 -40.75
CA PRO A 593 -15.41 6.19 -40.51
C PRO A 593 -16.53 6.76 -41.41
N GLY A 594 -16.22 7.08 -42.68
CA GLY A 594 -17.20 7.29 -43.76
C GLY A 594 -18.42 8.18 -43.50
N GLY A 595 -18.28 9.35 -42.87
CA GLY A 595 -19.39 10.30 -42.69
C GLY A 595 -19.00 11.78 -42.48
N PRO A 596 -19.91 12.74 -42.72
CA PRO A 596 -19.63 14.19 -42.74
C PRO A 596 -19.40 14.86 -41.36
N MET A 597 -19.37 14.11 -40.25
CA MET A 597 -19.33 14.67 -38.88
C MET A 597 -18.00 14.52 -38.12
N TRP A 598 -16.87 14.21 -38.79
CA TRP A 598 -15.63 13.84 -38.07
C TRP A 598 -14.39 14.57 -38.59
N PRO A 599 -14.18 15.86 -38.25
CA PRO A 599 -13.20 16.66 -38.98
C PRO A 599 -11.74 16.39 -38.61
N ASN A 600 -11.37 15.95 -37.40
CA ASN A 600 -9.97 15.71 -37.01
C ASN A 600 -9.75 14.85 -35.75
N TYR A 601 -10.81 14.32 -35.16
CA TYR A 601 -10.77 13.54 -33.92
C TYR A 601 -11.87 12.47 -33.97
N VAL A 602 -11.64 11.33 -33.32
CA VAL A 602 -12.71 10.37 -33.03
C VAL A 602 -13.68 10.96 -32.00
N THR A 603 -14.45 12.00 -32.33
CA THR A 603 -15.46 12.58 -31.42
C THR A 603 -16.68 11.67 -31.33
N ALA A 604 -16.77 10.89 -30.24
CA ALA A 604 -17.89 10.03 -29.83
C ALA A 604 -19.23 10.17 -30.60
N ALA A 605 -19.63 9.07 -31.26
CA ALA A 605 -20.97 8.72 -31.75
C ALA A 605 -21.89 9.86 -32.28
N ALA A 606 -22.11 9.88 -33.60
CA ALA A 606 -23.05 10.78 -34.25
C ALA A 606 -24.51 10.29 -34.15
N GLU A 607 -25.42 11.26 -34.01
CA GLU A 607 -26.86 11.19 -33.68
C GLU A 607 -27.62 10.00 -34.31
N GLY A 608 -28.14 9.08 -33.47
CA GLY A 608 -28.97 7.94 -33.91
C GLY A 608 -29.01 6.66 -33.04
N LYS A 609 -28.03 6.45 -32.11
CA LYS A 609 -27.93 5.41 -31.03
C LYS A 609 -27.97 3.90 -31.43
N PRO A 610 -27.07 3.02 -30.89
CA PRO A 610 -27.29 2.35 -29.59
C PRO A 610 -26.03 2.01 -28.75
N TYR A 611 -24.84 2.56 -29.04
CA TYR A 611 -23.62 2.32 -28.26
C TYR A 611 -22.86 3.60 -27.91
N SER A 612 -22.09 3.56 -26.81
CA SER A 612 -21.22 4.65 -26.36
C SER A 612 -19.76 4.19 -26.28
N LEU A 613 -18.85 4.98 -26.84
CA LEU A 613 -17.41 4.74 -26.76
C LEU A 613 -16.92 5.15 -25.36
N THR A 614 -16.31 4.22 -24.64
CA THR A 614 -15.80 4.47 -23.28
C THR A 614 -14.32 4.85 -23.30
N ASN A 615 -13.52 4.19 -24.13
CA ASN A 615 -12.10 4.47 -24.30
C ASN A 615 -11.58 3.99 -25.66
N ILE A 616 -10.52 4.63 -26.15
CA ILE A 616 -9.79 4.21 -27.35
C ILE A 616 -8.30 4.24 -27.03
N THR A 617 -7.59 3.18 -27.39
CA THR A 617 -6.12 3.09 -27.26
C THR A 617 -5.51 2.80 -28.62
N LEU A 618 -4.48 3.56 -29.02
CA LEU A 618 -3.65 3.24 -30.17
C LEU A 618 -2.20 3.08 -29.71
N SER A 619 -1.60 1.92 -29.95
CA SER A 619 -0.21 1.63 -29.61
C SER A 619 0.63 1.32 -30.85
N LYS A 620 1.82 1.91 -30.92
CA LYS A 620 2.86 1.65 -31.93
C LYS A 620 4.01 0.86 -31.31
N ALA A 621 4.43 -0.22 -31.94
CA ALA A 621 5.62 -1.00 -31.61
C ALA A 621 6.52 -1.09 -32.85
N VAL A 622 7.68 -0.42 -32.79
CA VAL A 622 8.71 -0.51 -33.82
C VAL A 622 9.56 -1.77 -33.56
N PRO A 623 9.88 -2.59 -34.57
CA PRO A 623 10.76 -3.73 -34.38
C PRO A 623 12.16 -3.24 -33.97
N GLU A 624 12.91 -4.06 -33.22
CA GLU A 624 14.28 -3.76 -32.74
C GLU A 624 15.44 -4.25 -33.66
N PRO A 625 15.35 -4.36 -35.00
CA PRO A 625 16.56 -4.61 -35.79
C PRO A 625 17.39 -3.33 -35.90
N GLU A 626 18.71 -3.50 -35.72
CA GLU A 626 19.73 -2.52 -36.08
C GLU A 626 19.79 -2.40 -37.61
N TYR A 627 18.87 -1.64 -38.21
CA TYR A 627 19.03 -1.19 -39.60
C TYR A 627 20.34 -0.40 -39.73
N VAL A 628 21.03 -0.49 -40.87
CA VAL A 628 22.38 0.10 -41.06
C VAL A 628 22.38 1.63 -40.86
N CYS A 629 21.24 2.28 -41.04
CA CYS A 629 21.12 3.72 -40.90
C CYS A 629 20.99 4.20 -39.44
N THR A 630 21.80 5.20 -39.07
CA THR A 630 21.89 5.79 -37.72
C THR A 630 21.06 7.06 -37.48
N ALA A 631 20.25 7.49 -38.47
CA ALA A 631 19.45 8.72 -38.35
C ALA A 631 18.23 8.51 -37.42
N PRO A 632 17.73 9.59 -36.75
CA PRO A 632 16.61 9.47 -35.82
C PRO A 632 15.29 9.27 -36.58
N ILE A 633 14.94 8.02 -36.87
CA ILE A 633 13.56 7.64 -37.20
C ILE A 633 12.77 7.73 -35.89
N GLY A 634 11.68 8.51 -35.87
CA GLY A 634 11.00 8.99 -34.66
C GLY A 634 10.55 7.92 -33.64
N GLY A 635 10.11 8.40 -32.47
CA GLY A 635 9.88 7.64 -31.23
C GLY A 635 9.44 6.16 -31.37
N LYS A 636 10.16 5.29 -30.64
CA LYS A 636 10.02 3.81 -30.61
C LYS A 636 8.64 3.32 -30.13
N SER A 637 7.88 4.16 -29.44
CA SER A 637 6.50 3.88 -29.03
C SER A 637 5.67 5.16 -29.03
N VAL A 638 4.43 5.04 -29.52
CA VAL A 638 3.40 6.09 -29.36
C VAL A 638 2.17 5.39 -28.80
N GLN A 639 1.73 5.85 -27.63
CA GLN A 639 0.48 5.42 -27.01
C GLN A 639 -0.44 6.63 -26.90
N GLN A 640 -1.60 6.57 -27.54
CA GLN A 640 -2.68 7.54 -27.35
C GLN A 640 -3.82 6.84 -26.64
N SER A 641 -4.34 7.47 -25.59
CA SER A 641 -5.51 7.01 -24.85
C SER A 641 -6.50 8.16 -24.65
N GLY A 642 -7.80 7.87 -24.73
CA GLY A 642 -8.85 8.83 -24.49
C GLY A 642 -10.08 8.60 -25.35
N ARG A 643 -11.06 9.52 -25.26
CA ARG A 643 -12.26 9.48 -26.10
C ARG A 643 -12.00 9.89 -27.55
N ASN A 644 -10.86 10.52 -27.82
CA ASN A 644 -10.44 11.03 -29.12
C ASN A 644 -8.98 10.64 -29.36
N ILE A 645 -8.67 10.06 -30.52
CA ILE A 645 -7.29 9.81 -30.97
C ILE A 645 -7.06 10.37 -32.38
N ARG A 646 -5.79 10.57 -32.75
CA ARG A 646 -5.40 11.00 -34.11
C ARG A 646 -5.70 9.87 -35.12
N THR A 647 -6.36 10.20 -36.22
CA THR A 647 -6.80 9.24 -37.25
C THR A 647 -5.83 9.09 -38.42
N TRP A 648 -4.75 9.87 -38.50
CA TRP A 648 -3.80 9.80 -39.62
C TRP A 648 -2.35 9.69 -39.17
N TRP A 649 -1.57 8.89 -39.90
CA TRP A 649 -0.16 8.60 -39.59
C TRP A 649 0.68 8.55 -40.87
N PRO A 650 1.76 9.33 -40.98
CA PRO A 650 2.65 9.27 -42.12
C PRO A 650 3.47 7.96 -42.08
N LEU A 651 3.04 6.95 -42.82
CA LEU A 651 3.75 5.68 -42.96
C LEU A 651 5.04 5.79 -43.76
N MET A 652 5.21 6.86 -44.53
CA MET A 652 6.40 7.08 -45.37
C MET A 652 7.71 7.16 -44.58
N TYR A 653 7.68 7.33 -43.26
CA TYR A 653 8.86 7.28 -42.39
C TYR A 653 8.81 6.12 -41.40
N GLU A 654 7.79 5.26 -41.45
CA GLU A 654 7.65 4.13 -40.54
C GLU A 654 8.46 2.93 -41.02
N LEU A 655 9.28 2.37 -40.13
CA LEU A 655 10.10 1.20 -40.46
C LEU A 655 9.22 0.00 -40.83
N PRO A 656 9.61 -0.80 -41.84
CA PRO A 656 8.97 -2.09 -42.09
C PRO A 656 8.95 -2.94 -40.81
N GLY A 657 7.89 -3.72 -40.62
CA GLY A 657 7.67 -4.51 -39.43
C GLY A 657 7.05 -3.75 -38.24
N THR A 658 6.91 -2.42 -38.31
CA THR A 658 6.22 -1.62 -37.28
C THR A 658 4.77 -2.09 -37.12
N LYS A 659 4.40 -2.48 -35.89
CA LYS A 659 3.05 -2.93 -35.54
C LYS A 659 2.27 -1.80 -34.88
N TRP A 660 1.03 -1.66 -35.31
CA TRP A 660 0.06 -0.77 -34.70
C TRP A 660 -1.10 -1.58 -34.17
N THR A 661 -1.60 -1.21 -33.00
CA THR A 661 -2.77 -1.84 -32.38
C THR A 661 -3.73 -0.76 -31.93
N LEU A 662 -4.90 -0.72 -32.56
CA LEU A 662 -6.04 0.10 -32.15
C LEU A 662 -6.96 -0.77 -31.30
N THR A 663 -7.34 -0.29 -30.13
CA THR A 663 -8.33 -0.93 -29.26
C THR A 663 -9.43 0.07 -28.98
N ILE A 664 -10.67 -0.30 -29.29
CA ILE A 664 -11.87 0.49 -28.99
C ILE A 664 -12.71 -0.24 -27.95
N TYR A 665 -13.03 0.47 -26.87
CA TYR A 665 -13.94 0.00 -25.85
C TYR A 665 -15.29 0.68 -26.05
N SER A 666 -16.36 -0.12 -26.10
CA SER A 666 -17.73 0.36 -26.26
C SER A 666 -18.70 -0.31 -25.28
N LYS A 667 -19.78 0.41 -24.99
CA LYS A 667 -20.91 -0.04 -24.16
C LYS A 667 -22.18 -0.04 -25.01
N LEU A 668 -22.85 -1.20 -25.10
CA LEU A 668 -24.18 -1.34 -25.70
C LEU A 668 -25.24 -0.82 -24.71
N GLU A 669 -26.17 0.03 -25.16
CA GLU A 669 -27.21 0.59 -24.29
C GLU A 669 -28.34 -0.40 -23.94
N GLU A 670 -28.47 -1.54 -24.65
CA GLU A 670 -29.61 -2.49 -24.50
C GLU A 670 -29.28 -3.86 -23.87
N ALA A 671 -28.06 -4.09 -23.40
CA ALA A 671 -27.68 -5.34 -22.70
C ALA A 671 -26.98 -5.03 -21.36
N PRO A 672 -27.21 -5.83 -20.29
CA PRO A 672 -26.50 -5.65 -19.03
C PRO A 672 -24.99 -5.74 -19.28
N TYR A 673 -24.29 -4.67 -18.86
CA TYR A 673 -22.85 -4.43 -18.84
C TYR A 673 -21.95 -5.50 -19.50
N THR A 674 -22.07 -5.68 -20.81
CA THR A 674 -21.04 -6.39 -21.58
C THR A 674 -20.15 -5.33 -22.22
N PRO A 675 -19.03 -4.93 -21.58
CA PRO A 675 -18.04 -4.09 -22.24
C PRO A 675 -17.54 -4.84 -23.48
N ARG A 676 -17.75 -4.25 -24.65
CA ARG A 676 -17.24 -4.79 -25.92
C ARG A 676 -15.89 -4.15 -26.18
N GLN A 677 -14.90 -5.00 -26.48
CA GLN A 677 -13.58 -4.59 -26.88
C GLN A 677 -13.36 -5.01 -28.34
N ASP A 678 -13.11 -4.03 -29.20
CA ASP A 678 -12.74 -4.25 -30.58
C ASP A 678 -11.24 -3.96 -30.73
N VAL A 679 -10.45 -4.91 -31.24
CA VAL A 679 -9.01 -4.75 -31.44
C VAL A 679 -8.68 -4.90 -32.92
N TRP A 680 -7.99 -3.91 -33.49
CA TRP A 680 -7.41 -3.96 -34.82
C TRP A 680 -5.89 -3.91 -34.71
N ALA A 681 -5.23 -4.77 -35.45
CA ALA A 681 -3.79 -4.74 -35.56
C ALA A 681 -3.38 -4.73 -37.03
N TRP A 682 -2.46 -3.84 -37.38
CA TRP A 682 -1.82 -3.82 -38.69
C TRP A 682 -0.32 -3.73 -38.53
N GLN A 683 0.39 -4.30 -39.50
CA GLN A 683 1.84 -4.27 -39.57
C GLN A 683 2.26 -3.60 -40.87
N VAL A 684 3.23 -2.70 -40.75
CA VAL A 684 3.86 -2.04 -41.89
C VAL A 684 4.71 -3.07 -42.62
N ASP A 685 4.54 -3.16 -43.94
CA ASP A 685 5.26 -4.10 -44.79
C ASP A 685 5.91 -3.38 -45.97
N ALA A 686 6.99 -3.95 -46.49
CA ALA A 686 7.71 -3.44 -47.64
C ALA A 686 8.03 -4.55 -48.64
N ASP A 687 7.83 -4.25 -49.92
CA ASP A 687 8.27 -5.01 -51.09
C ASP A 687 8.87 -4.07 -52.15
N LEU A 688 9.44 -4.63 -53.22
CA LEU A 688 10.08 -3.85 -54.28
C LEU A 688 9.14 -2.84 -54.95
N ASP A 689 7.84 -3.14 -55.05
CA ASP A 689 6.86 -2.23 -55.64
C ASP A 689 6.54 -1.06 -54.71
N SER A 690 6.47 -1.31 -53.40
CA SER A 690 6.31 -0.26 -52.38
C SER A 690 7.56 0.61 -52.24
N LEU A 691 8.76 0.04 -52.33
CA LEU A 691 10.04 0.77 -52.33
C LEU A 691 10.11 1.72 -53.53
N LYS A 692 9.73 1.21 -54.72
CA LYS A 692 9.57 2.04 -55.92
C LYS A 692 8.57 3.17 -55.71
N GLY A 693 7.48 2.89 -54.99
CA GLY A 693 6.47 3.88 -54.61
C GLY A 693 7.03 4.99 -53.71
N ILE A 694 7.81 4.63 -52.68
CA ILE A 694 8.47 5.58 -51.78
C ILE A 694 9.44 6.49 -52.53
N ILE A 695 10.24 5.94 -53.44
CA ILE A 695 11.20 6.73 -54.24
C ILE A 695 10.47 7.75 -55.12
N LYS A 696 9.37 7.35 -55.75
CA LYS A 696 8.50 8.28 -56.51
C LYS A 696 7.90 9.36 -55.61
N LEU A 697 7.46 8.99 -54.41
CA LEU A 697 6.89 9.92 -53.44
C LEU A 697 7.93 10.95 -52.96
N PHE A 698 9.14 10.51 -52.59
CA PHE A 698 10.22 11.39 -52.16
C PHE A 698 10.74 12.30 -53.27
N HIS A 699 10.58 11.92 -54.53
CA HIS A 699 10.86 12.80 -55.66
C HIS A 699 9.76 13.87 -55.88
N GLN A 700 8.60 13.76 -55.22
CA GLN A 700 7.51 14.73 -55.31
C GLN A 700 7.35 15.59 -54.04
N LEU A 701 7.77 15.08 -52.88
CA LEU A 701 7.60 15.75 -51.59
C LEU A 701 8.63 16.88 -51.40
N PRO A 702 8.20 18.11 -51.08
CA PRO A 702 9.11 19.22 -50.85
C PRO A 702 9.82 19.12 -49.48
N ALA A 703 11.11 19.46 -49.46
CA ALA A 703 11.91 19.65 -48.28
C ALA A 703 11.86 21.12 -47.83
N GLY A 704 11.23 21.38 -46.67
CA GLY A 704 11.16 22.70 -46.06
C GLY A 704 10.50 23.78 -46.95
N SER A 705 10.80 25.04 -46.67
CA SER A 705 10.21 26.21 -47.35
C SER A 705 10.68 26.42 -48.80
N CYS A 706 11.77 25.75 -49.21
CA CYS A 706 12.37 25.93 -50.53
C CYS A 706 11.71 25.11 -51.64
N GLN A 707 10.72 24.28 -51.32
CA GLN A 707 9.95 23.45 -52.27
C GLN A 707 10.80 22.51 -53.16
N VAL A 708 12.03 22.18 -52.74
CA VAL A 708 12.91 21.24 -53.45
C VAL A 708 12.56 19.80 -53.06
N PRO A 709 12.44 18.83 -53.99
CA PRO A 709 12.15 17.44 -53.64
C PRO A 709 13.15 16.79 -52.67
N LEU A 710 12.70 15.83 -51.87
CA LEU A 710 13.56 15.01 -50.99
C LEU A 710 14.59 14.19 -51.77
N ILE A 711 14.24 13.73 -52.98
CA ILE A 711 15.18 13.22 -53.99
C ILE A 711 15.30 14.27 -55.08
N SER A 712 16.37 15.07 -55.01
CA SER A 712 16.53 16.27 -55.84
C SER A 712 17.30 16.04 -57.14
N SER A 713 18.05 14.92 -57.25
CA SER A 713 18.81 14.56 -58.44
C SER A 713 17.97 13.70 -59.40
N GLU A 714 17.66 14.23 -60.58
CA GLU A 714 16.97 13.50 -61.66
C GLU A 714 17.74 12.25 -62.12
N VAL A 715 19.08 12.35 -62.20
CA VAL A 715 19.93 11.24 -62.62
C VAL A 715 19.87 10.11 -61.60
N LEU A 716 19.97 10.45 -60.31
CA LEU A 716 19.90 9.48 -59.22
C LEU A 716 18.50 8.86 -59.13
N TYR A 717 17.44 9.67 -59.22
CA TYR A 717 16.06 9.19 -59.20
C TYR A 717 15.82 8.14 -60.29
N ASN A 718 16.24 8.41 -61.53
CA ASN A 718 16.09 7.45 -62.63
C ASN A 718 16.94 6.19 -62.42
N LYS A 719 18.15 6.30 -61.86
CA LYS A 719 19.01 5.15 -61.54
C LYS A 719 18.38 4.26 -60.47
N LEU A 720 17.89 4.83 -59.38
CA LEU A 720 17.22 4.08 -58.30
C LEU A 720 16.02 3.28 -58.81
N LEU A 721 15.20 3.87 -59.69
CA LEU A 721 14.07 3.17 -60.30
C LEU A 721 14.51 2.03 -61.23
N ALA A 722 15.60 2.22 -61.98
CA ALA A 722 16.14 1.20 -62.86
C ALA A 722 16.69 -0.01 -62.06
N ASP A 723 17.36 0.26 -60.94
CA ASP A 723 17.94 -0.78 -60.08
C ASP A 723 16.88 -1.67 -59.45
N ILE A 724 15.76 -1.09 -58.99
CA ILE A 724 14.64 -1.88 -58.46
C ILE A 724 14.06 -2.82 -59.52
N GLU A 725 13.90 -2.35 -60.77
CA GLU A 725 13.42 -3.20 -61.87
C GLU A 725 14.44 -4.30 -62.24
N GLU A 726 15.74 -3.99 -62.18
CA GLU A 726 16.79 -4.98 -62.41
C GLU A 726 16.80 -6.05 -61.32
N ILE A 727 16.66 -5.66 -60.05
CA ILE A 727 16.54 -6.57 -58.91
C ILE A 727 15.30 -7.46 -59.08
N LYS A 728 14.15 -6.86 -59.40
CA LYS A 728 12.88 -7.58 -59.60
C LYS A 728 12.99 -8.64 -60.70
N SER A 729 13.49 -8.25 -61.87
CA SER A 729 13.68 -9.18 -63.01
C SER A 729 14.73 -10.26 -62.74
N SER A 730 15.77 -9.95 -61.97
CA SER A 730 16.80 -10.91 -61.59
C SER A 730 16.31 -11.92 -60.54
N LEU A 731 15.50 -11.49 -59.57
CA LEU A 731 14.84 -12.38 -58.60
C LEU A 731 13.95 -13.41 -59.29
N GLU A 732 13.15 -12.99 -60.28
CA GLU A 732 12.30 -13.90 -61.07
C GLU A 732 13.12 -14.94 -61.85
N ARG A 733 14.33 -14.58 -62.28
CA ARG A 733 15.19 -15.42 -63.13
C ARG A 733 16.11 -16.34 -62.32
N LEU A 734 16.64 -15.88 -61.19
CA LEU A 734 17.71 -16.55 -60.43
C LEU A 734 17.22 -17.13 -59.08
N GLY A 735 16.14 -16.58 -58.53
CA GLY A 735 15.67 -16.89 -57.19
C GLY A 735 16.45 -16.16 -56.08
N PRO A 736 15.92 -16.12 -54.85
CA PRO A 736 16.46 -15.30 -53.75
C PRO A 736 17.79 -15.81 -53.18
N SER A 737 18.12 -17.09 -53.35
CA SER A 737 19.36 -17.70 -52.82
C SER A 737 20.60 -17.46 -53.68
N ASP A 738 20.47 -16.80 -54.83
CA ASP A 738 21.60 -16.52 -55.72
C ASP A 738 22.44 -15.34 -55.15
N PRO A 739 23.76 -15.51 -54.96
CA PRO A 739 24.63 -14.45 -54.41
C PRO A 739 24.56 -13.13 -55.17
N LYS A 740 24.26 -13.16 -56.47
CA LYS A 740 24.12 -11.95 -57.28
C LYS A 740 22.96 -11.08 -56.81
N ILE A 741 21.90 -11.67 -56.25
CA ILE A 741 20.77 -10.90 -55.70
C ILE A 741 21.21 -10.13 -54.46
N ALA A 742 21.98 -10.76 -53.57
CA ALA A 742 22.54 -10.09 -52.39
C ALA A 742 23.48 -8.94 -52.78
N GLU A 743 24.34 -9.15 -53.79
CA GLU A 743 25.22 -8.09 -54.34
C GLU A 743 24.41 -6.91 -54.87
N MET A 744 23.33 -7.16 -55.62
CA MET A 744 22.49 -6.09 -56.16
C MET A 744 21.75 -5.29 -55.07
N PHE A 745 21.28 -5.93 -54.00
CA PHE A 745 20.71 -5.21 -52.85
C PHE A 745 21.76 -4.38 -52.13
N LEU A 746 22.97 -4.90 -51.93
CA LEU A 746 24.07 -4.18 -51.30
C LEU A 746 24.51 -2.97 -52.14
N ASP A 747 24.65 -3.14 -53.46
CA ASP A 747 24.98 -2.06 -54.40
C ASP A 747 23.91 -0.96 -54.38
N PHE A 748 22.63 -1.35 -54.29
CA PHE A 748 21.53 -0.40 -54.16
C PHE A 748 21.60 0.39 -52.84
N ILE A 749 21.81 -0.29 -51.71
CA ILE A 749 21.95 0.34 -50.39
C ILE A 749 23.15 1.30 -50.37
N LEU A 750 24.29 0.89 -50.92
CA LEU A 750 25.50 1.71 -51.04
C LEU A 750 25.28 2.91 -51.97
N LEU A 751 24.55 2.75 -53.07
CA LEU A 751 24.20 3.88 -53.95
C LEU A 751 23.38 4.92 -53.20
N VAL A 752 22.40 4.49 -52.41
CA VAL A 752 21.57 5.36 -51.57
C VAL A 752 22.45 6.08 -50.53
N GLU A 753 23.31 5.34 -49.83
CA GLU A 753 24.21 5.86 -48.79
C GLU A 753 25.12 6.97 -49.31
N ASN A 754 25.79 6.70 -50.45
CA ASN A 754 26.73 7.63 -51.06
C ASN A 754 26.07 8.93 -51.58
N ASN A 755 24.75 8.97 -51.66
CA ASN A 755 23.99 10.12 -52.11
C ASN A 755 23.12 10.75 -51.00
N CYS A 756 23.29 10.34 -49.73
CA CYS A 756 22.61 11.00 -48.61
C CYS A 756 23.14 12.43 -48.39
N VAL A 757 22.23 13.38 -48.14
CA VAL A 757 22.54 14.79 -47.89
C VAL A 757 21.91 15.23 -46.56
N THR A 758 22.70 15.80 -45.66
CA THR A 758 22.31 16.14 -44.28
C THR A 758 22.04 17.63 -44.03
N VAL A 759 22.05 18.47 -45.07
CA VAL A 759 21.90 19.93 -44.95
C VAL A 759 20.43 20.38 -45.14
N ASP A 760 19.90 21.16 -44.18
CA ASP A 760 18.59 21.83 -44.30
C ASP A 760 18.66 23.07 -45.20
N CYS A 761 17.59 23.33 -45.96
CA CYS A 761 17.52 24.33 -47.04
C CYS A 761 17.61 25.81 -46.59
N GLY A 762 18.72 26.22 -45.97
CA GLY A 762 19.05 27.63 -45.70
C GLY A 762 19.72 28.35 -46.88
N ALA A 763 20.19 27.62 -47.89
CA ALA A 763 20.75 28.18 -49.11
C ALA A 763 20.27 27.37 -50.32
N CYS A 764 19.58 28.01 -51.27
CA CYS A 764 19.25 27.44 -52.58
C CYS A 764 20.53 27.29 -53.44
N GLY A 765 21.43 26.41 -53.00
CA GLY A 765 22.74 26.09 -53.59
C GLY A 765 23.03 24.58 -53.47
N ALA A 766 22.17 23.80 -54.13
CA ALA A 766 22.25 22.40 -54.55
C ALA A 766 23.44 21.51 -54.09
N GLU A 767 23.28 20.82 -52.96
CA GLU A 767 23.67 19.40 -52.91
C GLU A 767 22.49 18.57 -53.45
N LEU A 768 22.65 18.07 -54.68
CA LEU A 768 21.71 17.19 -55.36
C LEU A 768 21.91 15.77 -54.81
N GLY A 769 20.88 15.20 -54.19
CA GLY A 769 20.95 13.90 -53.52
C GLY A 769 19.65 13.55 -52.81
N ILE A 770 19.73 12.65 -51.83
CA ILE A 770 18.61 12.15 -51.01
C ILE A 770 18.69 12.79 -49.63
N ARG A 771 17.65 13.52 -49.21
CA ARG A 771 17.65 14.18 -47.91
C ARG A 771 17.66 13.19 -46.74
N ASN A 772 18.45 13.48 -45.72
CA ASN A 772 18.55 12.69 -44.50
C ASN A 772 18.72 13.60 -43.27
N THR A 773 17.66 14.33 -42.92
CA THR A 773 17.63 15.20 -41.74
C THR A 773 16.70 14.63 -40.70
N ALA A 774 16.73 15.15 -39.47
CA ALA A 774 15.85 14.70 -38.40
C ALA A 774 14.35 14.88 -38.75
N GLU A 775 14.02 15.88 -39.56
CA GLU A 775 12.65 16.12 -40.04
C GLU A 775 12.29 15.25 -41.25
N ASN A 776 13.27 14.91 -42.09
CA ASN A 776 13.07 14.15 -43.31
C ASN A 776 14.16 13.07 -43.50
N PRO A 777 14.01 11.89 -42.84
CA PRO A 777 14.98 10.80 -42.89
C PRO A 777 14.81 9.94 -44.16
N ALA A 778 14.68 10.56 -45.34
CA ALA A 778 14.34 9.86 -46.58
C ALA A 778 15.43 8.86 -47.02
N CYS A 779 16.71 9.22 -46.84
CA CYS A 779 17.81 8.31 -47.14
C CYS A 779 17.78 7.06 -46.24
N CYS A 780 17.62 7.28 -44.93
CA CYS A 780 17.51 6.24 -43.92
C CYS A 780 16.37 5.25 -44.22
N LYS A 781 15.23 5.81 -44.63
CA LYS A 781 14.04 5.04 -44.95
C LYS A 781 14.25 4.10 -46.14
N ILE A 782 14.85 4.59 -47.22
CA ILE A 782 15.09 3.78 -48.43
C ILE A 782 16.03 2.60 -48.12
N GLN A 783 17.06 2.82 -47.29
CA GLN A 783 17.98 1.78 -46.86
C GLN A 783 17.27 0.70 -46.02
N ALA A 784 16.54 1.12 -44.99
CA ALA A 784 15.83 0.20 -44.11
C ALA A 784 14.79 -0.66 -44.85
N ASP A 785 14.11 -0.10 -45.86
CA ASP A 785 13.20 -0.86 -46.70
C ASP A 785 13.91 -1.89 -47.56
N ALA A 786 15.03 -1.51 -48.19
CA ALA A 786 15.81 -2.42 -49.02
C ALA A 786 16.35 -3.59 -48.18
N GLU A 787 16.83 -3.32 -46.96
CA GLU A 787 17.28 -4.34 -46.01
C GLU A 787 16.15 -5.28 -45.59
N TYR A 788 15.01 -4.74 -45.15
CA TYR A 788 13.85 -5.55 -44.78
C TYR A 788 13.36 -6.42 -45.94
N ILE A 789 13.33 -5.89 -47.16
CA ILE A 789 12.91 -6.66 -48.34
C ILE A 789 13.89 -7.81 -48.60
N ALA A 790 15.20 -7.55 -48.50
CA ALA A 790 16.22 -8.59 -48.67
C ALA A 790 16.11 -9.68 -47.59
N GLU A 791 15.89 -9.31 -46.32
CA GLU A 791 15.65 -10.25 -45.23
C GLU A 791 14.36 -11.06 -45.43
N ALA A 792 13.26 -10.40 -45.78
CA ALA A 792 11.96 -11.04 -46.01
C ALA A 792 11.99 -12.03 -47.19
N LEU A 793 12.82 -11.77 -48.19
CA LEU A 793 13.06 -12.67 -49.32
C LEU A 793 14.06 -13.80 -48.98
N GLY A 794 14.71 -13.77 -47.81
CA GLY A 794 15.74 -14.73 -47.42
C GLY A 794 17.08 -14.55 -48.12
N VAL A 795 17.35 -13.34 -48.64
CA VAL A 795 18.60 -12.98 -49.33
C VAL A 795 19.71 -12.67 -48.30
N PHE A 796 19.38 -11.92 -47.26
CA PHE A 796 20.24 -11.71 -46.09
C PHE A 796 19.87 -12.72 -45.01
N ILE A 797 20.83 -13.54 -44.60
CA ILE A 797 20.72 -14.49 -43.50
C ILE A 797 21.65 -13.97 -42.40
N HIS A 798 21.10 -13.64 -41.23
CA HIS A 798 21.91 -13.34 -40.04
C HIS A 798 22.60 -14.59 -39.49
#